data_AF-A0A946K8S2-F1
#
_entry.id   AF-A0A946K8S2-F1
#
_cell.length_a   1.000
_cell.length_b   1.000
_cell.length_c   1.000
_cell.angle_alpha   90.00
_cell.angle_beta   90.00
_cell.angle_gamma   90.00
#
_symmetry.space_group_name_H-M   'P 1'
#
loop_
_entity.id
_entity.type
_entity.pdbx_description
1 polymer ?
#
loop_
_entity_poly.entity_id
_entity_poly.type
_entity_poly.pdbx_seq_one_letter_code
_entity_poly.pdbx_strand_id
1 'polypeptide(L)'
;MNKLNKEQRRSEHGEPLAIIGMAVRLPGADSIDEFWELVVDGRSAISELPEERLNRKLFYNEEKGVRGKTYSSIGGIVSPRKKPPGQWLLTKEQSEDCDAAHLELCDVAATAFSQAGFDPLTMSGYRAGVYVGHTRGTGLSGDVMYGTMLADAASWLHEVEEFRQATGERAEECIDATVTAERKRLPRRAPDGRPAADAQRCSATVARAFGLDGPCVALNAACSSSLFALAAAADDLALGRTDMAVVGGSSHCRFDSLVLFSKAQSVSATGSRPFDASADGLVTAEGYVVVLVKTLRKAIEDGNTIQAVIRGIGVSSDGRGKSLWAPRQEGQIAAIERAHADVLDPARLGYIEAHATSTSVGDATEVNALARALKGHIADDVTIPIGSVKANIGHTLETAGLAGLVKAVLCMKHGTIPPVPGIGELNPAVDWPTTPFVVPSKKQEWFRKNGLARRAAVNSFGIGGLNAHVVLEEFLKEVESQKPETIRPVDSKAFSKVAADDDVAIVGRSVLAPGNLSAQQMWSKLTAWEHDFSKVPSDRWNVDAVYDNAAACNWKTVQNRGGFIEGFSYDWRTHKIPPKQIAAADPLQFMLLETVSQALIDAGYPDQPMPRDRTGVIVGTVFGGDFASALQVGMRLPYFEAALQRELQSRGVGRDAIESICAKFCDLVVSRLPAIVDETGSFTSSSLASRITKTFDLMGGATAIDGGAASAVSALDVCRNFLLTGRVDAMICAAGQRSLSLASYEILSLSGALSRSGKPRPFDQSSDGLMPAEGVAVFVLKRLSDALRDNDRIHGIVRGIGVSRHGKKSAGIQRAMRRAGEDARISSDSVSFVESAAAGVPADDMAELDAIQSVYGESLPIGAINAQIGHAAGASAGLSIAKTTFELQEQELRMPSGRSSSASHDHAAQPLGPNDSGRLVAGVTALHCDTACHILLERGKPVNVLQRSVLPKETIAQTPQIIRFFGPTAGDLLGSLKACVQNPGASFATSKKFYQSGHRLAIVAATPEELARKADLVVNQFDNKEARGLWETQGIAVGQVGNKRPVVACLFPGQGSQYPGMLREIIAACPQASLLKEQMNQSLLKMGHPTFEDIIDNHEQTLGKDVFRTQLSMLLADTLVFKILQEIGLRADRLTGHSYGEFSALHAADAFQFENAVQATLFRCRSIEEAPIEGGLVSCAAGEDVVAAACASFSEEVFVANCNSPQQTVVGGENRSLRRFV
;
A
#
# COMPACT_ATOMS: atom_id res chain seq x y z
N MET A 1 15.60 -33.17 16.91
CA MET A 1 15.90 -31.72 16.97
C MET A 1 15.25 -30.88 15.85
N ASN A 2 14.58 -31.48 14.85
CA ASN A 2 13.93 -30.77 13.72
C ASN A 2 12.50 -30.24 13.96
N LYS A 3 12.02 -30.15 15.21
CA LYS A 3 10.70 -29.58 15.54
C LYS A 3 10.75 -28.10 15.93
N LEU A 4 11.85 -27.63 16.52
CA LEU A 4 11.96 -26.25 17.04
C LEU A 4 12.20 -25.16 15.97
N ASN A 5 12.72 -25.50 14.78
CA ASN A 5 13.00 -24.50 13.74
C ASN A 5 11.82 -24.21 12.80
N LYS A 6 10.68 -24.91 12.94
CA LYS A 6 9.43 -24.54 12.26
C LYS A 6 8.62 -23.51 13.04
N GLU A 7 8.85 -23.37 14.35
CA GLU A 7 8.07 -22.51 15.26
C GLU A 7 8.54 -21.04 15.29
N GLN A 8 9.60 -20.67 14.55
CA GLN A 8 10.20 -19.33 14.63
C GLN A 8 10.05 -18.46 13.37
N ARG A 9 9.31 -18.90 12.35
CA ARG A 9 8.79 -17.96 11.35
C ARG A 9 7.58 -17.28 12.00
N ARG A 10 7.62 -15.94 12.17
CA ARG A 10 6.41 -15.14 12.44
C ARG A 10 5.32 -15.67 11.49
N SER A 11 4.17 -16.10 12.02
CA SER A 11 3.05 -16.50 11.16
C SER A 11 2.74 -15.32 10.25
N GLU A 12 2.53 -15.57 8.95
CA GLU A 12 2.24 -14.50 7.99
C GLU A 12 0.89 -13.83 8.29
N HIS A 13 0.12 -14.40 9.23
CA HIS A 13 -1.16 -13.91 9.72
C HIS A 13 -1.13 -13.81 11.25
N GLY A 14 -1.53 -12.63 11.76
CA GLY A 14 -1.56 -12.30 13.17
C GLY A 14 -2.54 -13.15 14.00
N GLU A 15 -2.60 -12.85 15.30
CA GLU A 15 -3.52 -13.49 16.25
C GLU A 15 -4.98 -13.53 15.72
N PRO A 16 -5.72 -14.65 15.81
CA PRO A 16 -7.13 -14.70 15.41
C PRO A 16 -7.95 -13.59 16.09
N LEU A 17 -9.01 -13.12 15.44
CA LEU A 17 -9.87 -12.06 15.99
C LEU A 17 -11.21 -12.62 16.46
N ALA A 18 -11.71 -12.11 17.58
CA ALA A 18 -13.06 -12.37 18.05
C ALA A 18 -14.00 -11.26 17.59
N ILE A 19 -15.14 -11.63 17.00
CA ILE A 19 -16.29 -10.75 16.87
C ILE A 19 -17.04 -10.82 18.20
N ILE A 20 -17.06 -9.72 18.95
CA ILE A 20 -17.67 -9.66 20.29
C ILE A 20 -19.07 -9.03 20.28
N GLY A 21 -19.37 -8.22 19.27
CA GLY A 21 -20.68 -7.62 19.07
C GLY A 21 -20.94 -7.34 17.59
N MET A 22 -22.20 -7.37 17.18
CA MET A 22 -22.63 -7.10 15.81
C MET A 22 -24.06 -6.55 15.78
N ALA A 23 -24.33 -5.61 14.89
CA ALA A 23 -25.67 -5.09 14.65
C ALA A 23 -25.85 -4.72 13.18
N VAL A 24 -27.11 -4.70 12.74
CA VAL A 24 -27.47 -4.42 11.34
C VAL A 24 -28.67 -3.51 11.27
N ARG A 25 -28.74 -2.76 10.17
CA ARG A 25 -29.93 -2.12 9.66
C ARG A 25 -29.94 -2.26 8.14
N LEU A 26 -30.77 -3.16 7.63
CA LEU A 26 -30.75 -3.64 6.26
C LEU A 26 -32.18 -3.60 5.67
N PRO A 27 -32.33 -3.69 4.33
CA PRO A 27 -33.66 -3.74 3.71
C PRO A 27 -34.49 -4.88 4.31
N GLY A 28 -35.67 -4.54 4.80
CA GLY A 28 -36.58 -5.49 5.46
C GLY A 28 -36.19 -5.94 6.87
N ALA A 29 -35.16 -5.35 7.49
CA ALA A 29 -34.72 -5.70 8.84
C ALA A 29 -34.06 -4.53 9.60
N ASP A 30 -34.62 -4.14 10.74
CA ASP A 30 -34.06 -3.14 11.65
C ASP A 30 -33.22 -3.77 12.79
N SER A 31 -33.12 -5.11 12.84
CA SER A 31 -32.32 -5.86 13.81
C SER A 31 -31.73 -7.15 13.22
N ILE A 32 -30.78 -7.77 13.94
CA ILE A 32 -30.17 -9.05 13.53
C ILE A 32 -31.17 -10.21 13.50
N ASP A 33 -32.18 -10.19 14.37
CA ASP A 33 -33.17 -11.25 14.48
C ASP A 33 -34.16 -11.16 13.31
N GLU A 34 -34.65 -9.95 13.01
CA GLU A 34 -35.47 -9.70 11.80
C GLU A 34 -34.69 -10.02 10.51
N PHE A 35 -33.39 -9.69 10.48
CA PHE A 35 -32.53 -10.03 9.36
C PHE A 35 -32.37 -11.54 9.19
N TRP A 36 -32.19 -12.27 10.30
CA TRP A 36 -32.14 -13.73 10.27
C TRP A 36 -33.46 -14.33 9.78
N GLU A 37 -34.60 -13.86 10.28
CA GLU A 37 -35.93 -14.30 9.83
C GLU A 37 -36.12 -14.08 8.32
N LEU A 38 -35.79 -12.88 7.82
CA LEU A 38 -35.86 -12.56 6.39
C LEU A 38 -35.06 -13.56 5.55
N VAL A 39 -33.81 -13.84 5.95
CA VAL A 39 -32.88 -14.66 5.18
C VAL A 39 -33.24 -16.16 5.30
N VAL A 40 -33.54 -16.66 6.50
CA VAL A 40 -33.83 -18.08 6.73
C VAL A 40 -35.14 -18.53 6.07
N ASP A 41 -36.12 -17.62 5.96
CA ASP A 41 -37.37 -17.86 5.23
C ASP A 41 -37.19 -17.81 3.70
N GLY A 42 -36.01 -17.40 3.20
CA GLY A 42 -35.80 -17.20 1.77
C GLY A 42 -36.64 -16.06 1.20
N ARG A 43 -36.88 -15.00 1.97
CA ARG A 43 -37.61 -13.82 1.51
C ARG A 43 -36.68 -12.79 0.87
N SER A 44 -37.23 -12.00 -0.05
CA SER A 44 -36.56 -10.84 -0.65
C SER A 44 -37.20 -9.56 -0.17
N ALA A 45 -36.38 -8.58 0.20
CA ALA A 45 -36.76 -7.23 0.59
C ALA A 45 -36.62 -6.21 -0.56
N ILE A 46 -36.32 -6.68 -1.77
CA ILE A 46 -36.26 -5.84 -2.97
C ILE A 46 -37.68 -5.43 -3.36
N SER A 47 -37.87 -4.13 -3.60
CA SER A 47 -39.17 -3.57 -3.97
C SER A 47 -39.00 -2.42 -4.96
N GLU A 48 -40.11 -1.91 -5.46
CA GLU A 48 -40.12 -0.69 -6.28
C GLU A 48 -39.70 0.51 -5.42
N LEU A 49 -38.77 1.33 -5.94
CA LEU A 49 -38.27 2.49 -5.22
C LEU A 49 -39.36 3.57 -5.11
N PRO A 50 -39.58 4.17 -3.92
CA PRO A 50 -40.58 5.20 -3.76
C PRO A 50 -40.17 6.50 -4.50
N GLU A 51 -41.14 7.36 -4.80
CA GLU A 51 -40.94 8.58 -5.62
C GLU A 51 -39.90 9.54 -4.99
N GLU A 52 -39.76 9.55 -3.66
CA GLU A 52 -38.75 10.35 -2.95
C GLU A 52 -37.33 9.81 -3.13
N ARG A 53 -37.16 8.56 -3.58
CA ARG A 53 -35.86 7.94 -3.88
C ARG A 53 -35.55 7.96 -5.37
N LEU A 54 -36.57 7.83 -6.22
CA LEU A 54 -36.47 7.88 -7.67
C LEU A 54 -37.67 8.64 -8.25
N ASN A 55 -37.47 9.89 -8.66
CA ASN A 55 -38.46 10.60 -9.44
C ASN A 55 -38.51 10.00 -10.85
N ARG A 56 -39.50 9.14 -11.11
CA ARG A 56 -39.56 8.36 -12.36
C ARG A 56 -39.74 9.27 -13.58
N LYS A 57 -40.47 10.37 -13.45
CA LYS A 57 -40.66 11.32 -14.56
C LYS A 57 -39.35 11.94 -15.02
N LEU A 58 -38.43 12.20 -14.10
CA LEU A 58 -37.16 12.84 -14.40
C LEU A 58 -36.02 11.87 -14.66
N PHE A 59 -36.02 10.68 -14.06
CA PHE A 59 -34.87 9.79 -14.09
C PHE A 59 -35.13 8.41 -14.66
N TYR A 60 -36.36 7.99 -14.91
CA TYR A 60 -36.63 6.65 -15.44
C TYR A 60 -36.83 6.67 -16.96
N ASN A 61 -36.24 5.71 -17.66
CA ASN A 61 -36.53 5.38 -19.05
C ASN A 61 -36.30 3.89 -19.27
N GLU A 62 -37.29 3.18 -19.83
CA GLU A 62 -37.19 1.74 -20.12
C GLU A 62 -36.09 1.41 -21.14
N GLU A 63 -35.77 2.33 -22.04
CA GLU A 63 -34.70 2.20 -23.01
C GLU A 63 -33.33 2.32 -22.31
N LYS A 64 -32.49 1.29 -22.50
CA LYS A 64 -31.14 1.27 -21.95
C LYS A 64 -30.25 2.30 -22.65
N GLY A 65 -29.35 2.92 -21.88
CA GLY A 65 -28.32 3.81 -22.42
C GLY A 65 -28.76 5.27 -22.60
N VAL A 66 -30.02 5.61 -22.29
CA VAL A 66 -30.50 6.99 -22.31
C VAL A 66 -29.76 7.83 -21.26
N ARG A 67 -29.15 8.94 -21.70
CA ARG A 67 -28.29 9.80 -20.88
C ARG A 67 -29.05 10.34 -19.66
N GLY A 68 -28.44 10.21 -18.48
CA GLY A 68 -29.00 10.72 -17.23
C GLY A 68 -30.25 9.99 -16.73
N LYS A 69 -30.57 8.82 -17.32
CA LYS A 69 -31.72 8.00 -16.93
C LYS A 69 -31.27 6.63 -16.41
N THR A 70 -32.09 6.04 -15.57
CA THR A 70 -32.03 4.64 -15.14
C THR A 70 -33.13 3.85 -15.83
N TYR A 71 -32.82 2.61 -16.23
CA TYR A 71 -33.79 1.65 -16.74
C TYR A 71 -34.31 0.69 -15.66
N SER A 72 -33.81 0.83 -14.42
CA SER A 72 -34.30 0.09 -13.26
C SER A 72 -35.06 1.01 -12.31
N SER A 73 -36.17 0.50 -11.78
CA SER A 73 -37.04 1.14 -10.79
C SER A 73 -37.06 0.40 -9.44
N ILE A 74 -36.26 -0.65 -9.27
CA ILE A 74 -36.25 -1.50 -8.09
C ILE A 74 -34.98 -1.31 -7.24
N GLY A 75 -35.07 -1.56 -5.94
CA GLY A 75 -33.96 -1.47 -5.01
C GLY A 75 -34.27 -2.04 -3.63
N GLY A 76 -33.23 -2.22 -2.81
CA GLY A 76 -33.38 -2.53 -1.39
C GLY A 76 -33.24 -1.26 -0.56
N ILE A 77 -34.28 -0.82 0.13
CA ILE A 77 -34.23 0.40 0.96
C ILE A 77 -34.41 0.09 2.43
N VAL A 78 -33.72 0.85 3.28
CA VAL A 78 -33.97 0.87 4.71
C VAL A 78 -35.10 1.86 4.98
N SER A 79 -36.09 1.46 5.78
CA SER A 79 -37.21 2.33 6.14
C SER A 79 -36.71 3.60 6.85
N PRO A 80 -37.13 4.82 6.46
CA PRO A 80 -36.64 6.04 7.12
C PRO A 80 -37.11 6.13 8.58
N ARG A 81 -36.19 6.39 9.51
CA ARG A 81 -36.52 6.78 10.89
C ARG A 81 -36.81 8.27 10.94
N LYS A 82 -37.85 8.68 11.69
CA LYS A 82 -38.11 10.11 11.94
C LYS A 82 -37.05 10.74 12.85
N LYS A 83 -36.52 9.97 13.80
CA LYS A 83 -35.37 10.31 14.63
C LYS A 83 -34.72 9.00 15.13
N PRO A 84 -33.40 8.86 15.06
CA PRO A 84 -32.72 7.72 15.67
C PRO A 84 -32.94 7.69 17.20
N PRO A 85 -33.13 6.50 17.83
CA PRO A 85 -33.32 6.34 19.28
C PRO A 85 -32.25 7.01 20.17
N GLY A 86 -31.04 7.26 19.65
CA GLY A 86 -30.10 8.22 20.25
C GLY A 86 -29.44 7.76 21.55
N GLN A 87 -28.77 6.61 21.53
CA GLN A 87 -27.94 6.11 22.64
C GLN A 87 -26.47 6.50 22.46
N TRP A 88 -26.16 7.79 22.54
CA TRP A 88 -24.82 8.34 22.36
C TRP A 88 -24.60 9.66 23.08
N LEU A 89 -23.35 10.11 23.12
CA LEU A 89 -22.86 11.33 23.76
C LEU A 89 -22.94 12.58 22.86
N LEU A 90 -23.47 12.48 21.64
CA LEU A 90 -23.65 13.66 20.78
C LEU A 90 -24.63 14.65 21.43
N THR A 91 -24.28 15.93 21.42
CA THR A 91 -25.22 16.99 21.80
C THR A 91 -26.34 17.11 20.77
N LYS A 92 -27.45 17.76 21.14
CA LYS A 92 -28.56 18.02 20.21
C LYS A 92 -28.06 18.73 18.94
N GLU A 93 -27.28 19.79 19.12
CA GLU A 93 -26.66 20.55 18.03
C GLU A 93 -25.80 19.65 17.14
N GLN A 94 -24.87 18.88 17.74
CA GLN A 94 -24.01 17.95 16.99
C GLN A 94 -24.80 16.92 16.19
N SER A 95 -25.93 16.44 16.73
CA SER A 95 -26.79 15.47 16.03
C SER A 95 -27.57 16.11 14.88
N GLU A 96 -28.00 17.38 15.01
CA GLU A 96 -28.72 18.10 13.97
C GLU A 96 -27.81 18.48 12.79
N ASP A 97 -26.50 18.52 13.01
CA ASP A 97 -25.48 18.85 12.00
C ASP A 97 -24.90 17.63 11.26
N CYS A 98 -25.31 16.42 11.63
CA CYS A 98 -24.78 15.21 11.01
C CYS A 98 -25.63 14.79 9.81
N ASP A 99 -24.96 14.26 8.79
CA ASP A 99 -25.64 13.49 7.76
C ASP A 99 -26.40 12.32 8.41
N ALA A 100 -27.65 12.10 7.98
CA ALA A 100 -28.52 11.06 8.52
C ALA A 100 -27.86 9.67 8.45
N ALA A 101 -27.15 9.33 7.36
CA ALA A 101 -26.46 8.04 7.25
C ALA A 101 -25.36 7.85 8.31
N HIS A 102 -24.74 8.93 8.78
CA HIS A 102 -23.75 8.86 9.86
C HIS A 102 -24.43 8.58 11.20
N LEU A 103 -25.60 9.20 11.44
CA LEU A 103 -26.40 8.93 12.65
C LEU A 103 -26.98 7.52 12.67
N GLU A 104 -27.41 7.01 11.52
CA GLU A 104 -27.86 5.62 11.38
C GLU A 104 -26.74 4.65 11.74
N LEU A 105 -25.50 4.91 11.30
CA LEU A 105 -24.36 4.10 11.69
C LEU A 105 -24.07 4.19 13.20
N CYS A 106 -24.24 5.37 13.82
CA CYS A 106 -24.13 5.49 15.28
C CYS A 106 -25.16 4.63 16.02
N ASP A 107 -26.39 4.53 15.52
CA ASP A 107 -27.45 3.73 16.17
C ASP A 107 -27.09 2.24 16.11
N VAL A 108 -26.62 1.80 14.94
CA VAL A 108 -26.15 0.44 14.73
C VAL A 108 -24.92 0.16 15.62
N ALA A 109 -24.00 1.11 15.75
CA ALA A 109 -22.85 0.98 16.65
C ALA A 109 -23.27 0.88 18.13
N ALA A 110 -24.22 1.70 18.59
CA ALA A 110 -24.74 1.63 19.96
C ALA A 110 -25.38 0.26 20.25
N THR A 111 -26.11 -0.28 19.28
CA THR A 111 -26.70 -1.63 19.37
C THR A 111 -25.63 -2.72 19.42
N ALA A 112 -24.57 -2.58 18.63
CA ALA A 112 -23.44 -3.52 18.65
C ALA A 112 -22.67 -3.49 19.99
N PHE A 113 -22.46 -2.31 20.59
CA PHE A 113 -21.89 -2.17 21.93
C PHE A 113 -22.75 -2.85 22.99
N SER A 114 -24.06 -2.59 22.99
CA SER A 114 -25.01 -3.22 23.91
C SER A 114 -25.01 -4.75 23.76
N GLN A 115 -24.95 -5.27 22.53
CA GLN A 115 -24.86 -6.72 22.31
C GLN A 115 -23.55 -7.32 22.84
N ALA A 116 -22.43 -6.59 22.73
CA ALA A 116 -21.14 -7.01 23.29
C ALA A 116 -21.08 -6.90 24.83
N GLY A 117 -22.13 -6.40 25.48
CA GLY A 117 -22.20 -6.22 26.93
C GLY A 117 -21.59 -4.91 27.44
N PHE A 118 -21.36 -3.94 26.56
CA PHE A 118 -20.91 -2.60 26.94
C PHE A 118 -22.08 -1.63 27.08
N ASP A 119 -21.97 -0.66 27.98
CA ASP A 119 -22.83 0.53 27.97
C ASP A 119 -22.25 1.55 26.99
N PRO A 120 -22.93 1.86 25.87
CA PRO A 120 -22.44 2.79 24.85
C PRO A 120 -22.09 4.18 25.41
N LEU A 121 -22.75 4.62 26.49
CA LEU A 121 -22.52 5.94 27.08
C LEU A 121 -21.26 6.02 27.95
N THR A 122 -20.64 4.87 28.26
CA THR A 122 -19.45 4.79 29.14
C THR A 122 -18.16 4.48 28.39
N MET A 123 -18.20 4.46 27.06
CA MET A 123 -17.08 4.08 26.20
C MET A 123 -15.95 5.12 26.11
N SER A 124 -16.12 6.28 26.74
CA SER A 124 -15.13 7.37 26.69
C SER A 124 -13.77 6.93 27.22
N GLY A 125 -12.71 7.15 26.42
CA GLY A 125 -11.33 6.81 26.81
C GLY A 125 -10.90 5.37 26.52
N TYR A 126 -11.76 4.54 25.94
CA TYR A 126 -11.30 3.28 25.35
C TYR A 126 -10.40 3.56 24.14
N ARG A 127 -9.24 2.87 24.08
CA ARG A 127 -8.33 2.85 22.93
C ARG A 127 -8.92 2.02 21.79
N ALA A 128 -10.05 2.49 21.25
CA ALA A 128 -10.76 1.84 20.17
C ALA A 128 -10.65 2.61 18.85
N GLY A 129 -10.26 1.93 17.78
CA GLY A 129 -10.28 2.48 16.43
C GLY A 129 -11.66 2.36 15.78
N VAL A 130 -11.96 3.21 14.80
CA VAL A 130 -13.20 3.24 14.03
C VAL A 130 -12.89 3.22 12.54
N TYR A 131 -13.18 2.10 11.88
CA TYR A 131 -12.87 1.86 10.48
C TYR A 131 -14.16 1.61 9.71
N VAL A 132 -14.50 2.49 8.77
CA VAL A 132 -15.82 2.42 8.09
C VAL A 132 -15.65 2.33 6.57
N GLY A 133 -16.24 1.31 5.95
CA GLY A 133 -16.42 1.27 4.50
C GLY A 133 -17.45 2.30 4.06
N HIS A 134 -17.03 3.33 3.32
CA HIS A 134 -17.89 4.45 2.94
C HIS A 134 -17.32 5.26 1.75
N THR A 135 -18.17 6.00 1.02
CA THR A 135 -17.74 6.82 -0.14
C THR A 135 -17.98 8.31 0.03
N ARG A 136 -19.18 8.80 0.41
CA ARG A 136 -19.46 10.25 0.49
C ARG A 136 -20.81 10.69 1.11
N GLY A 137 -21.35 9.93 2.06
CA GLY A 137 -22.57 10.27 2.80
C GLY A 137 -23.87 9.98 2.05
N THR A 138 -24.98 10.60 2.48
CA THR A 138 -26.23 10.62 1.70
C THR A 138 -26.15 11.64 0.57
N GLY A 139 -27.15 11.69 -0.32
CA GLY A 139 -27.22 12.73 -1.34
C GLY A 139 -27.37 14.17 -0.82
N LEU A 140 -27.43 14.42 0.50
CA LEU A 140 -27.30 15.74 1.09
C LEU A 140 -26.03 16.45 0.60
N SER A 141 -24.89 15.77 0.63
CA SER A 141 -23.60 16.30 0.16
C SER A 141 -23.69 16.71 -1.30
N GLY A 142 -24.29 15.86 -2.14
CA GLY A 142 -24.51 16.14 -3.56
C GLY A 142 -25.47 17.29 -3.83
N ASP A 143 -26.55 17.43 -3.04
CA ASP A 143 -27.54 18.48 -3.22
C ASP A 143 -26.98 19.85 -2.84
N VAL A 144 -26.20 19.92 -1.76
CA VAL A 144 -25.48 21.12 -1.38
C VAL A 144 -24.44 21.48 -2.46
N MET A 145 -23.63 20.52 -2.91
CA MET A 145 -22.64 20.78 -3.97
C MET A 145 -23.27 21.27 -5.27
N TYR A 146 -24.39 20.69 -5.68
CA TYR A 146 -25.15 21.15 -6.83
C TYR A 146 -25.64 22.58 -6.64
N GLY A 147 -26.21 22.92 -5.49
CA GLY A 147 -26.65 24.29 -5.19
C GLY A 147 -25.53 25.32 -5.29
N THR A 148 -24.32 24.95 -4.84
CA THR A 148 -23.13 25.79 -4.95
C THR A 148 -22.75 26.04 -6.40
N MET A 149 -22.59 24.97 -7.17
CA MET A 149 -22.08 25.02 -8.55
C MET A 149 -23.11 25.51 -9.56
N LEU A 150 -24.38 25.62 -9.16
CA LEU A 150 -25.50 25.87 -10.06
C LEU A 150 -25.38 27.17 -10.86
N ALA A 151 -24.99 28.28 -10.22
CA ALA A 151 -24.91 29.58 -10.89
C ALA A 151 -23.80 29.59 -11.95
N ASP A 152 -22.65 28.98 -11.65
CA ASP A 152 -21.55 28.82 -12.59
C ASP A 152 -21.98 28.01 -13.83
N ALA A 153 -22.60 26.84 -13.62
CA ALA A 153 -23.11 26.02 -14.72
C ALA A 153 -24.22 26.73 -15.52
N ALA A 154 -25.14 27.44 -14.85
CA ALA A 154 -26.22 28.16 -15.49
C ALA A 154 -25.73 29.35 -16.33
N SER A 155 -24.59 29.97 -15.98
CA SER A 155 -23.99 31.06 -16.76
C SER A 155 -23.65 30.64 -18.20
N TRP A 156 -23.44 29.34 -18.46
CA TRP A 156 -23.17 28.85 -19.81
C TRP A 156 -24.38 28.94 -20.75
N LEU A 157 -25.59 29.24 -20.24
CA LEU A 157 -26.75 29.58 -21.08
C LEU A 157 -26.48 30.80 -21.97
N HIS A 158 -25.58 31.71 -21.60
CA HIS A 158 -25.18 32.84 -22.45
C HIS A 158 -24.52 32.39 -23.76
N GLU A 159 -23.98 31.17 -23.83
CA GLU A 159 -23.37 30.61 -25.03
C GLU A 159 -24.38 29.89 -25.93
N VAL A 160 -25.61 29.66 -25.44
CA VAL A 160 -26.68 29.07 -26.22
C VAL A 160 -27.39 30.17 -27.01
N GLU A 161 -27.13 30.22 -28.31
CA GLU A 161 -27.66 31.26 -29.20
C GLU A 161 -29.20 31.34 -29.18
N GLU A 162 -29.88 30.20 -29.20
CA GLU A 162 -31.35 30.14 -29.11
C GLU A 162 -31.89 30.73 -27.80
N PHE A 163 -31.15 30.54 -26.70
CA PHE A 163 -31.52 31.11 -25.41
C PHE A 163 -31.40 32.63 -25.46
N ARG A 164 -30.31 33.16 -26.02
CA ARG A 164 -30.15 34.61 -26.21
C ARG A 164 -31.22 35.20 -27.11
N GLN A 165 -31.57 34.54 -28.20
CA GLN A 165 -32.64 34.99 -29.10
C GLN A 165 -34.01 34.98 -28.42
N ALA A 166 -34.29 33.95 -27.61
CA ALA A 166 -35.56 33.83 -26.91
C ALA A 166 -35.72 34.80 -25.72
N THR A 167 -34.62 35.21 -25.08
CA THR A 167 -34.66 36.01 -23.84
C THR A 167 -34.20 37.46 -24.01
N GLY A 168 -33.38 37.77 -25.03
CA GLY A 168 -32.86 39.11 -25.30
C GLY A 168 -32.17 39.73 -24.08
N GLU A 169 -32.50 40.98 -23.77
CA GLU A 169 -31.98 41.71 -22.60
C GLU A 169 -32.37 41.08 -21.25
N ARG A 170 -33.34 40.15 -21.25
CA ARG A 170 -33.85 39.49 -20.03
C ARG A 170 -33.18 38.14 -19.75
N ALA A 171 -32.06 37.84 -20.41
CA ALA A 171 -31.30 36.61 -20.21
C ALA A 171 -30.90 36.40 -18.74
N GLU A 172 -30.32 37.41 -18.11
CA GLU A 172 -29.91 37.38 -16.69
C GLU A 172 -31.09 37.13 -15.76
N GLU A 173 -32.20 37.86 -15.96
CA GLU A 173 -33.42 37.65 -15.17
C GLU A 173 -33.94 36.20 -15.26
N CYS A 174 -33.78 35.56 -16.42
CA CYS A 174 -34.22 34.19 -16.67
C CYS A 174 -33.28 33.18 -15.99
N ILE A 175 -31.97 33.39 -16.09
CA ILE A 175 -30.95 32.58 -15.41
C ILE A 175 -31.15 32.66 -13.89
N ASP A 176 -31.25 33.87 -13.34
CA ASP A 176 -31.43 34.11 -11.91
C ASP A 176 -32.72 33.51 -11.37
N ALA A 177 -33.83 33.65 -12.11
CA ALA A 177 -35.11 33.05 -11.73
C ALA A 177 -35.01 31.51 -11.70
N THR A 178 -34.35 30.92 -12.70
CA THR A 178 -34.13 29.46 -12.78
C THR A 178 -33.27 28.96 -11.62
N VAL A 179 -32.12 29.60 -11.38
CA VAL A 179 -31.20 29.27 -10.29
C VAL A 179 -31.87 29.43 -8.93
N THR A 180 -32.65 30.50 -8.74
CA THR A 180 -33.37 30.78 -7.49
C THR A 180 -34.46 29.74 -7.23
N ALA A 181 -35.22 29.36 -8.26
CA ALA A 181 -36.24 28.32 -8.14
C ALA A 181 -35.63 26.98 -7.70
N GLU A 182 -34.50 26.61 -8.29
CA GLU A 182 -33.78 25.38 -7.95
C GLU A 182 -33.13 25.44 -6.56
N ARG A 183 -32.48 26.54 -6.19
CA ARG A 183 -31.91 26.70 -4.83
C ARG A 183 -32.96 26.71 -3.72
N LYS A 184 -34.23 27.00 -4.02
CA LYS A 184 -35.33 26.99 -3.03
C LYS A 184 -35.66 25.58 -2.54
N ARG A 185 -35.45 24.55 -3.36
CA ARG A 185 -35.68 23.14 -2.99
C ARG A 185 -34.45 22.46 -2.37
N LEU A 186 -33.28 23.08 -2.45
CA LEU A 186 -32.02 22.50 -1.98
C LEU A 186 -31.72 22.91 -0.53
N PRO A 187 -31.06 22.04 0.25
CA PRO A 187 -30.55 22.39 1.57
C PRO A 187 -29.49 23.49 1.46
N ARG A 188 -29.42 24.36 2.47
CA ARG A 188 -28.40 25.42 2.59
C ARG A 188 -27.43 25.07 3.72
N ARG A 189 -26.20 25.55 3.61
CA ARG A 189 -25.26 25.51 4.74
C ARG A 189 -25.64 26.57 5.78
N ALA A 190 -25.41 26.22 7.04
CA ALA A 190 -25.43 27.18 8.13
C ALA A 190 -24.27 28.20 7.96
N PRO A 191 -24.34 29.38 8.61
CA PRO A 191 -23.31 30.42 8.51
C PRO A 191 -21.90 29.99 8.91
N ASP A 192 -21.74 28.86 9.62
CA ASP A 192 -20.46 28.27 10.04
C ASP A 192 -20.00 27.11 9.13
N GLY A 193 -20.70 26.86 8.02
CA GLY A 193 -20.34 25.84 7.03
C GLY A 193 -20.93 24.45 7.28
N ARG A 194 -21.75 24.25 8.32
CA ARG A 194 -22.43 22.97 8.61
C ARG A 194 -23.63 22.70 7.66
N PRO A 195 -24.09 21.44 7.48
CA PRO A 195 -23.53 20.19 7.99
C PRO A 195 -22.28 19.76 7.20
N ALA A 196 -21.31 19.18 7.88
CA ALA A 196 -20.17 18.56 7.21
C ALA A 196 -20.55 17.15 6.77
N ALA A 197 -20.65 16.94 5.45
CA ALA A 197 -21.08 15.68 4.83
C ALA A 197 -19.94 15.00 4.05
N ASP A 198 -18.69 15.25 4.45
CA ASP A 198 -17.53 14.53 3.94
C ASP A 198 -17.50 13.08 4.47
N ALA A 199 -16.87 12.18 3.73
CA ALA A 199 -16.96 10.74 4.02
C ALA A 199 -16.32 10.37 5.36
N GLN A 200 -15.21 11.02 5.72
CA GLN A 200 -14.52 10.81 6.99
C GLN A 200 -15.41 11.09 8.21
N ARG A 201 -16.38 12.02 8.09
CA ARG A 201 -17.36 12.27 9.17
C ARG A 201 -18.13 11.03 9.58
N CYS A 202 -18.31 10.05 8.69
CA CYS A 202 -18.98 8.82 9.08
C CYS A 202 -18.26 8.12 10.24
N SER A 203 -16.94 7.91 10.11
CA SER A 203 -16.11 7.36 11.20
C SER A 203 -15.92 8.33 12.37
N ALA A 204 -15.75 9.63 12.10
CA ALA A 204 -15.53 10.63 13.15
C ALA A 204 -16.77 10.81 14.04
N THR A 205 -17.96 10.79 13.47
CA THR A 205 -19.22 10.91 14.20
C THR A 205 -19.44 9.70 15.10
N VAL A 206 -19.12 8.47 14.65
CA VAL A 206 -19.13 7.28 15.52
C VAL A 206 -18.12 7.42 16.66
N ALA A 207 -16.86 7.78 16.37
CA ALA A 207 -15.86 8.00 17.41
C ALA A 207 -16.31 9.09 18.41
N ARG A 208 -16.99 10.14 17.92
CA ARG A 208 -17.54 11.22 18.73
C ARG A 208 -18.70 10.79 19.60
N ALA A 209 -19.63 10.03 19.03
CA ALA A 209 -20.82 9.51 19.69
C ALA A 209 -20.49 8.68 20.92
N PHE A 210 -19.34 8.00 20.94
CA PHE A 210 -18.94 7.10 22.03
C PHE A 210 -17.68 7.54 22.78
N GLY A 211 -17.13 8.71 22.46
CA GLY A 211 -15.92 9.23 23.14
C GLY A 211 -14.65 8.40 22.90
N LEU A 212 -14.56 7.72 21.76
CA LEU A 212 -13.42 6.91 21.37
C LEU A 212 -12.26 7.79 20.92
N ASP A 213 -11.03 7.37 21.23
CA ASP A 213 -9.84 8.17 20.99
C ASP A 213 -8.81 7.55 20.04
N GLY A 214 -9.08 6.37 19.48
CA GLY A 214 -8.23 5.70 18.49
C GLY A 214 -8.36 6.29 17.07
N PRO A 215 -7.75 5.65 16.06
CA PRO A 215 -7.88 6.05 14.66
C PRO A 215 -9.34 6.06 14.20
N CYS A 216 -9.74 7.05 13.38
CA CYS A 216 -11.07 7.07 12.78
C CYS A 216 -11.01 7.46 11.29
N VAL A 217 -11.26 6.48 10.41
CA VAL A 217 -11.07 6.62 8.96
C VAL A 217 -12.21 6.00 8.15
N ALA A 218 -12.49 6.59 6.99
CA ALA A 218 -13.32 5.99 5.96
C ALA A 218 -12.45 5.32 4.88
N LEU A 219 -12.84 4.13 4.43
CA LEU A 219 -12.14 3.37 3.39
C LEU A 219 -13.06 3.14 2.19
N ASN A 220 -12.51 3.22 0.99
CA ASN A 220 -13.21 2.95 -0.26
C ASN A 220 -12.42 1.97 -1.14
N ALA A 221 -12.90 0.73 -1.15
CA ALA A 221 -12.52 -0.34 -2.06
C ALA A 221 -13.76 -0.83 -2.84
N ALA A 222 -14.63 0.11 -3.25
CA ALA A 222 -15.92 -0.16 -3.87
C ALA A 222 -16.75 -1.15 -3.03
N CYS A 223 -17.24 -2.24 -3.64
CA CYS A 223 -18.07 -3.24 -2.98
C CYS A 223 -17.35 -3.99 -1.83
N SER A 224 -16.01 -3.95 -1.78
CA SER A 224 -15.19 -4.61 -0.76
C SER A 224 -14.81 -3.71 0.43
N SER A 225 -15.26 -2.45 0.44
CA SER A 225 -14.86 -1.42 1.40
C SER A 225 -14.96 -1.86 2.85
N SER A 226 -16.08 -2.45 3.28
CA SER A 226 -16.25 -2.87 4.67
C SER A 226 -15.33 -4.02 5.11
N LEU A 227 -14.86 -4.86 4.18
CA LEU A 227 -13.87 -5.92 4.50
C LEU A 227 -12.43 -5.40 4.43
N PHE A 228 -12.14 -4.39 3.61
CA PHE A 228 -10.87 -3.65 3.71
C PHE A 228 -10.79 -2.86 5.02
N ALA A 229 -11.91 -2.29 5.50
CA ALA A 229 -11.99 -1.69 6.83
C ALA A 229 -11.69 -2.72 7.94
N LEU A 230 -12.22 -3.94 7.82
CA LEU A 230 -11.90 -5.05 8.73
C LEU A 230 -10.42 -5.44 8.66
N ALA A 231 -9.81 -5.48 7.47
CA ALA A 231 -8.40 -5.79 7.30
C ALA A 231 -7.49 -4.73 7.95
N ALA A 232 -7.79 -3.44 7.75
CA ALA A 232 -7.05 -2.36 8.39
C ALA A 232 -7.16 -2.42 9.93
N ALA A 233 -8.37 -2.66 10.45
CA ALA A 233 -8.60 -2.85 11.88
C ALA A 233 -7.85 -4.07 12.45
N ALA A 234 -7.82 -5.17 11.70
CA ALA A 234 -7.12 -6.40 12.09
C ALA A 234 -5.62 -6.16 12.28
N ASP A 235 -4.99 -5.45 11.35
CA ASP A 235 -3.55 -5.18 11.42
C ASP A 235 -3.21 -4.21 12.57
N ASP A 236 -4.06 -3.21 12.83
CA ASP A 236 -3.89 -2.28 13.96
C ASP A 236 -4.04 -2.98 15.33
N LEU A 237 -5.00 -3.90 15.45
CA LEU A 237 -5.18 -4.76 16.63
C LEU A 237 -4.00 -5.73 16.82
N ALA A 238 -3.52 -6.35 15.74
CA ALA A 238 -2.39 -7.29 15.79
C ALA A 238 -1.09 -6.64 16.28
N LEU A 239 -0.92 -5.33 16.01
CA LEU A 239 0.21 -4.53 16.47
C LEU A 239 0.02 -3.96 17.89
N GLY A 240 -1.13 -4.17 18.54
CA GLY A 240 -1.42 -3.68 19.89
C GLY A 240 -1.60 -2.15 19.99
N ARG A 241 -1.84 -1.49 18.85
CA ARG A 241 -2.05 -0.03 18.77
C ARG A 241 -3.44 0.37 19.27
N THR A 242 -4.43 -0.49 19.06
CA THR A 242 -5.76 -0.42 19.68
C THR A 242 -6.09 -1.73 20.39
N ASP A 243 -6.98 -1.66 21.38
CA ASP A 243 -7.43 -2.83 22.16
C ASP A 243 -8.75 -3.41 21.63
N MET A 244 -9.45 -2.63 20.79
CA MET A 244 -10.73 -2.96 20.19
C MET A 244 -10.91 -2.13 18.91
N ALA A 245 -11.67 -2.62 17.94
CA ALA A 245 -12.07 -1.83 16.79
C ALA A 245 -13.57 -1.90 16.53
N VAL A 246 -14.14 -0.75 16.19
CA VAL A 246 -15.47 -0.61 15.60
C VAL A 246 -15.30 -0.67 14.09
N VAL A 247 -15.79 -1.73 13.45
CA VAL A 247 -15.71 -1.90 12.00
C VAL A 247 -17.11 -1.77 11.41
N GLY A 248 -17.29 -0.78 10.54
CA GLY A 248 -18.59 -0.40 9.98
C GLY A 248 -18.66 -0.49 8.46
N GLY A 249 -19.88 -0.58 7.95
CA GLY A 249 -20.24 -0.29 6.57
C GLY A 249 -21.45 0.65 6.55
N SER A 250 -21.39 1.71 5.76
CA SER A 250 -22.49 2.65 5.57
C SER A 250 -22.69 2.95 4.09
N SER A 251 -23.84 2.54 3.55
CA SER A 251 -24.20 2.72 2.15
C SER A 251 -25.61 3.27 2.06
N HIS A 252 -25.78 4.41 1.41
CA HIS A 252 -27.08 5.04 1.21
C HIS A 252 -27.46 5.01 -0.27
N CYS A 253 -28.52 4.28 -0.62
CA CYS A 253 -28.94 4.08 -2.00
C CYS A 253 -29.89 5.19 -2.48
N ARG A 254 -29.56 5.87 -3.59
CA ARG A 254 -30.40 6.89 -4.26
C ARG A 254 -30.36 6.73 -5.79
N PHE A 255 -31.15 7.56 -6.48
CA PHE A 255 -31.22 7.63 -7.95
C PHE A 255 -29.86 7.84 -8.63
N ASP A 256 -28.90 8.47 -7.95
CA ASP A 256 -27.57 8.77 -8.49
C ASP A 256 -26.78 7.51 -8.82
N SER A 257 -26.70 6.58 -7.87
CA SER A 257 -26.04 5.28 -8.05
C SER A 257 -26.75 4.47 -9.15
N LEU A 258 -28.08 4.50 -9.20
CA LEU A 258 -28.85 3.82 -10.25
C LEU A 258 -28.61 4.37 -11.65
N VAL A 259 -28.57 5.69 -11.81
CA VAL A 259 -28.28 6.32 -13.10
C VAL A 259 -26.84 6.01 -13.54
N LEU A 260 -25.87 6.04 -12.62
CA LEU A 260 -24.48 5.66 -12.90
C LEU A 260 -24.35 4.19 -13.34
N PHE A 261 -24.92 3.27 -12.58
CA PHE A 261 -24.86 1.85 -12.93
C PHE A 261 -25.72 1.48 -14.15
N SER A 262 -26.79 2.24 -14.44
CA SER A 262 -27.55 2.10 -15.69
C SER A 262 -26.73 2.52 -16.90
N LYS A 263 -25.92 3.58 -16.77
CA LYS A 263 -24.97 3.99 -17.81
C LYS A 263 -23.92 2.90 -18.06
N ALA A 264 -23.46 2.23 -17.00
CA ALA A 264 -22.58 1.05 -17.09
C ALA A 264 -23.30 -0.24 -17.52
N GLN A 265 -24.63 -0.21 -17.70
CA GLN A 265 -25.49 -1.36 -18.00
C GLN A 265 -25.31 -2.54 -17.02
N SER A 266 -25.07 -2.23 -15.74
CA SER A 266 -24.76 -3.23 -14.72
C SER A 266 -25.90 -3.48 -13.74
N VAL A 267 -27.03 -2.77 -13.84
CA VAL A 267 -28.21 -2.98 -12.97
C VAL A 267 -29.24 -3.92 -13.59
N SER A 268 -29.96 -4.65 -12.74
CA SER A 268 -31.15 -5.40 -13.12
C SER A 268 -32.40 -4.55 -12.96
N ALA A 269 -33.35 -4.72 -13.90
CA ALA A 269 -34.71 -4.19 -13.78
C ALA A 269 -35.71 -5.25 -13.29
N THR A 270 -35.27 -6.50 -13.11
CA THR A 270 -36.18 -7.65 -12.94
C THR A 270 -35.95 -8.43 -11.64
N GLY A 271 -34.86 -8.18 -10.91
CA GLY A 271 -34.63 -8.71 -9.56
C GLY A 271 -33.17 -9.08 -9.30
N SER A 272 -32.86 -9.46 -8.06
CA SER A 272 -31.55 -10.00 -7.70
C SER A 272 -31.61 -11.53 -7.69
N ARG A 273 -30.76 -12.17 -8.51
CA ARG A 273 -30.73 -13.62 -8.73
C ARG A 273 -29.29 -14.13 -8.85
N PRO A 274 -28.47 -14.05 -7.79
CA PRO A 274 -27.10 -14.55 -7.84
C PRO A 274 -27.07 -16.03 -8.25
N PHE A 275 -26.15 -16.41 -9.14
CA PHE A 275 -25.97 -17.77 -9.67
C PHE A 275 -27.06 -18.30 -10.63
N ASP A 276 -28.13 -17.57 -10.88
CA ASP A 276 -29.19 -17.99 -11.79
C ASP A 276 -28.81 -17.73 -13.27
N ALA A 277 -29.34 -18.54 -14.18
CA ALA A 277 -29.16 -18.40 -15.62
C ALA A 277 -29.72 -17.08 -16.16
N SER A 278 -30.73 -16.52 -15.48
CA SER A 278 -31.36 -15.25 -15.84
C SER A 278 -30.74 -14.02 -15.14
N ALA A 279 -29.59 -14.18 -14.47
CA ALA A 279 -28.86 -13.10 -13.82
C ALA A 279 -28.42 -12.01 -14.84
N ASP A 280 -29.01 -10.82 -14.75
CA ASP A 280 -28.89 -9.74 -15.74
C ASP A 280 -28.30 -8.43 -15.18
N GLY A 281 -27.91 -8.40 -13.90
CA GLY A 281 -27.30 -7.23 -13.27
C GLY A 281 -27.60 -7.13 -11.77
N LEU A 282 -26.94 -6.21 -11.09
CA LEU A 282 -27.14 -5.98 -9.66
C LEU A 282 -28.41 -5.17 -9.39
N VAL A 283 -29.04 -5.40 -8.24
CA VAL A 283 -30.04 -4.48 -7.67
C VAL A 283 -29.37 -3.68 -6.57
N THR A 284 -29.34 -2.35 -6.65
CA THR A 284 -28.70 -1.51 -5.64
C THR A 284 -29.49 -1.52 -4.33
N ALA A 285 -28.80 -1.42 -3.20
CA ALA A 285 -29.44 -1.37 -1.89
C ALA A 285 -28.73 -0.44 -0.89
N GLU A 286 -29.49 0.04 0.08
CA GLU A 286 -29.03 0.77 1.26
C GLU A 286 -28.71 -0.23 2.40
N GLY A 287 -27.76 0.09 3.28
CA GLY A 287 -27.50 -0.75 4.44
C GLY A 287 -26.42 -0.23 5.37
N TYR A 288 -26.60 -0.51 6.66
CA TYR A 288 -25.69 -0.13 7.75
C TYR A 288 -25.38 -1.37 8.60
N VAL A 289 -24.09 -1.66 8.80
CA VAL A 289 -23.65 -2.81 9.62
C VAL A 289 -22.47 -2.37 10.47
N VAL A 290 -22.45 -2.78 11.73
CA VAL A 290 -21.29 -2.60 12.63
C VAL A 290 -20.95 -3.93 13.29
N VAL A 291 -19.66 -4.25 13.34
CA VAL A 291 -19.10 -5.33 14.14
C VAL A 291 -18.02 -4.78 15.08
N LEU A 292 -17.99 -5.28 16.30
CA LEU A 292 -16.96 -4.99 17.30
C LEU A 292 -15.98 -6.16 17.33
N VAL A 293 -14.69 -5.86 17.16
CA VAL A 293 -13.65 -6.87 17.08
C VAL A 293 -12.51 -6.59 18.07
N LYS A 294 -11.95 -7.67 18.60
CA LYS A 294 -10.72 -7.69 19.40
C LYS A 294 -9.85 -8.85 18.94
N THR A 295 -8.57 -8.85 19.32
CA THR A 295 -7.78 -10.09 19.29
C THR A 295 -8.45 -11.15 20.17
N LEU A 296 -8.49 -12.40 19.74
CA LEU A 296 -9.20 -13.49 20.41
C LEU A 296 -8.74 -13.65 21.86
N ARG A 297 -7.43 -13.59 22.12
CA ARG A 297 -6.85 -13.64 23.47
C ARG A 297 -7.42 -12.54 24.34
N LYS A 298 -7.40 -11.29 23.87
CA LYS A 298 -7.92 -10.14 24.62
C LYS A 298 -9.42 -10.27 24.91
N ALA A 299 -10.21 -10.78 23.94
CA ALA A 299 -11.64 -11.02 24.16
C ALA A 299 -11.88 -12.09 25.24
N ILE A 300 -11.07 -13.15 25.28
CA ILE A 300 -11.13 -14.18 26.32
C ILE A 300 -10.68 -13.61 27.68
N GLU A 301 -9.57 -12.88 27.72
CA GLU A 301 -9.04 -12.21 28.91
C GLU A 301 -10.07 -11.24 29.53
N ASP A 302 -10.78 -10.49 28.68
CA ASP A 302 -11.80 -9.53 29.10
C ASP A 302 -13.16 -10.18 29.39
N GLY A 303 -13.28 -11.51 29.22
CA GLY A 303 -14.52 -12.25 29.46
C GLY A 303 -15.66 -11.90 28.48
N ASN A 304 -15.33 -11.44 27.28
CA ASN A 304 -16.33 -11.05 26.28
C ASN A 304 -17.08 -12.26 25.72
N THR A 305 -18.36 -12.06 25.37
CA THR A 305 -19.09 -13.05 24.57
C THR A 305 -18.56 -13.04 23.15
N ILE A 306 -18.13 -14.18 22.63
CA ILE A 306 -17.58 -14.31 21.29
C ILE A 306 -18.66 -14.88 20.36
N GLN A 307 -19.05 -14.09 19.37
CA GLN A 307 -20.06 -14.47 18.36
C GLN A 307 -19.47 -15.42 17.32
N ALA A 308 -18.24 -15.15 16.86
CA ALA A 308 -17.45 -15.97 15.95
C ALA A 308 -15.97 -15.55 15.98
N VAL A 309 -15.11 -16.37 15.40
CA VAL A 309 -13.67 -16.11 15.29
C VAL A 309 -13.30 -15.91 13.83
N ILE A 310 -12.65 -14.79 13.51
CA ILE A 310 -12.00 -14.55 12.22
C ILE A 310 -10.63 -15.22 12.26
N ARG A 311 -10.41 -16.17 11.36
CA ARG A 311 -9.18 -16.99 11.29
C ARG A 311 -8.19 -16.50 10.27
N GLY A 312 -8.65 -15.78 9.25
CA GLY A 312 -7.80 -15.25 8.20
C GLY A 312 -8.52 -14.21 7.37
N ILE A 313 -7.79 -13.19 6.95
CA ILE A 313 -8.26 -12.13 6.06
C ILE A 313 -7.23 -12.02 4.94
N GLY A 314 -7.64 -12.39 3.73
CA GLY A 314 -6.86 -12.21 2.52
C GLY A 314 -7.38 -11.03 1.72
N VAL A 315 -6.49 -10.13 1.35
CA VAL A 315 -6.79 -9.02 0.42
C VAL A 315 -5.86 -9.11 -0.78
N SER A 316 -6.35 -8.70 -1.94
CA SER A 316 -5.56 -8.66 -3.17
C SER A 316 -6.10 -7.62 -4.15
N SER A 317 -5.36 -7.43 -5.23
CA SER A 317 -5.88 -6.76 -6.42
C SER A 317 -5.69 -7.62 -7.67
N ASP A 318 -6.48 -7.36 -8.72
CA ASP A 318 -6.44 -8.12 -9.98
C ASP A 318 -5.15 -7.92 -10.80
N GLY A 319 -4.33 -6.93 -10.45
CA GLY A 319 -3.20 -6.50 -11.27
C GLY A 319 -3.64 -5.98 -12.64
N ARG A 320 -2.79 -6.12 -13.65
CA ARG A 320 -3.02 -5.56 -14.99
C ARG A 320 -4.23 -6.15 -15.67
N GLY A 321 -5.18 -5.32 -16.11
CA GLY A 321 -6.39 -5.77 -16.80
C GLY A 321 -6.78 -4.87 -17.98
N LYS A 322 -7.62 -5.37 -18.88
CA LYS A 322 -8.13 -4.63 -20.05
C LYS A 322 -9.19 -3.57 -19.69
N SER A 323 -9.85 -3.73 -18.54
CA SER A 323 -10.93 -2.85 -18.06
C SER A 323 -10.87 -2.70 -16.54
N LEU A 324 -11.36 -1.57 -16.02
CA LEU A 324 -11.58 -1.36 -14.59
C LEU A 324 -12.76 -2.20 -14.06
N TRP A 325 -13.73 -2.54 -14.92
CA TRP A 325 -14.98 -3.21 -14.54
C TRP A 325 -14.91 -4.74 -14.54
N ALA A 326 -14.07 -5.32 -15.39
CA ALA A 326 -14.02 -6.77 -15.55
C ALA A 326 -13.27 -7.44 -14.38
N PRO A 327 -13.90 -8.39 -13.66
CA PRO A 327 -13.22 -9.14 -12.61
C PRO A 327 -12.22 -10.13 -13.19
N ARG A 328 -11.20 -10.50 -12.40
CA ARG A 328 -10.22 -11.53 -12.76
C ARG A 328 -10.10 -12.61 -11.69
N GLN A 329 -9.99 -13.86 -12.16
CA GLN A 329 -9.82 -14.99 -11.26
C GLN A 329 -8.49 -14.91 -10.50
N GLU A 330 -7.41 -14.41 -11.10
CA GLU A 330 -6.09 -14.39 -10.47
C GLU A 330 -6.06 -13.54 -9.20
N GLY A 331 -6.72 -12.38 -9.22
CA GLY A 331 -6.86 -11.54 -8.03
C GLY A 331 -7.69 -12.24 -6.95
N GLN A 332 -8.86 -12.78 -7.32
CA GLN A 332 -9.73 -13.49 -6.38
C GLN A 332 -9.05 -14.70 -5.73
N ILE A 333 -8.34 -15.52 -6.53
CA ILE A 333 -7.54 -16.66 -6.06
C ILE A 333 -6.48 -16.18 -5.06
N ALA A 334 -5.76 -15.10 -5.36
CA ALA A 334 -4.74 -14.58 -4.45
C ALA A 334 -5.35 -14.13 -3.11
N ALA A 335 -6.55 -13.54 -3.09
CA ALA A 335 -7.23 -13.21 -1.85
C ALA A 335 -7.64 -14.47 -1.08
N ILE A 336 -8.17 -15.49 -1.76
CA ILE A 336 -8.56 -16.78 -1.17
C ILE A 336 -7.34 -17.46 -0.54
N GLU A 337 -6.27 -17.69 -1.31
CA GLU A 337 -5.05 -18.35 -0.86
C GLU A 337 -4.42 -17.64 0.34
N ARG A 338 -4.37 -16.29 0.29
CA ARG A 338 -3.87 -15.50 1.42
C ARG A 338 -4.72 -15.68 2.65
N ALA A 339 -6.04 -15.74 2.56
CA ALA A 339 -6.88 -15.92 3.74
C ALA A 339 -6.72 -17.31 4.39
N HIS A 340 -6.23 -18.30 3.64
CA HIS A 340 -6.08 -19.70 4.08
C HIS A 340 -4.66 -20.13 4.45
N ALA A 341 -3.62 -19.33 4.17
CA ALA A 341 -2.21 -19.71 4.32
C ALA A 341 -1.85 -20.32 5.70
N ASP A 342 -2.40 -19.79 6.78
CA ASP A 342 -2.19 -20.26 8.18
C ASP A 342 -3.42 -21.01 8.76
N VAL A 343 -4.46 -21.23 7.95
CA VAL A 343 -5.64 -21.98 8.37
C VAL A 343 -5.34 -23.48 8.18
N LEU A 344 -5.26 -24.21 9.28
CA LEU A 344 -4.79 -25.61 9.34
C LEU A 344 -5.43 -26.59 8.34
N ASP A 345 -6.58 -26.27 7.73
CA ASP A 345 -7.19 -27.11 6.69
C ASP A 345 -8.35 -26.40 5.93
N PRO A 346 -8.20 -26.01 4.66
CA PRO A 346 -9.31 -25.51 3.84
C PRO A 346 -10.44 -26.55 3.61
N ALA A 347 -10.18 -27.85 3.76
CA ALA A 347 -11.19 -28.92 3.67
C ALA A 347 -12.32 -28.80 4.70
N ARG A 348 -12.07 -28.04 5.78
CA ARG A 348 -13.07 -27.79 6.83
C ARG A 348 -14.14 -26.77 6.45
N LEU A 349 -14.00 -26.07 5.31
CA LEU A 349 -15.03 -25.17 4.83
C LEU A 349 -16.37 -25.91 4.68
N GLY A 350 -17.40 -25.38 5.33
CA GLY A 350 -18.76 -25.92 5.29
C GLY A 350 -19.78 -24.97 4.70
N TYR A 351 -19.41 -23.71 4.44
CA TYR A 351 -20.27 -22.71 3.83
C TYR A 351 -19.45 -21.60 3.16
N ILE A 352 -19.93 -21.09 2.03
CA ILE A 352 -19.40 -19.90 1.39
C ILE A 352 -20.52 -18.88 1.20
N GLU A 353 -20.31 -17.69 1.77
CA GLU A 353 -21.08 -16.50 1.44
C GLU A 353 -20.31 -15.71 0.37
N ALA A 354 -20.78 -15.80 -0.86
CA ALA A 354 -20.14 -15.26 -2.03
C ALA A 354 -20.39 -13.75 -2.22
N HIS A 355 -19.57 -13.12 -3.05
CA HIS A 355 -19.81 -11.77 -3.53
C HIS A 355 -21.00 -11.70 -4.50
N ALA A 356 -21.22 -12.72 -5.32
CA ALA A 356 -22.22 -12.91 -6.37
C ALA A 356 -23.33 -11.85 -6.41
N THR A 357 -23.28 -11.02 -7.46
CA THR A 357 -24.04 -9.78 -7.62
C THR A 357 -25.20 -9.91 -8.59
N SER A 358 -25.50 -11.13 -9.05
CA SER A 358 -26.43 -11.39 -10.16
C SER A 358 -25.90 -10.86 -11.50
N THR A 359 -24.57 -10.83 -11.66
CA THR A 359 -23.95 -10.56 -12.97
C THR A 359 -23.45 -11.89 -13.53
N SER A 360 -23.98 -12.34 -14.66
CA SER A 360 -23.68 -13.68 -15.20
C SER A 360 -22.17 -13.97 -15.30
N VAL A 361 -21.37 -12.99 -15.77
CA VAL A 361 -19.90 -13.13 -15.87
C VAL A 361 -19.21 -13.04 -14.51
N GLY A 362 -19.66 -12.15 -13.62
CA GLY A 362 -19.06 -11.99 -12.29
C GLY A 362 -19.28 -13.20 -11.41
N ASP A 363 -20.51 -13.70 -11.36
CA ASP A 363 -20.90 -14.89 -10.62
C ASP A 363 -20.09 -16.12 -11.10
N ALA A 364 -19.97 -16.31 -12.42
CA ALA A 364 -19.16 -17.41 -12.96
C ALA A 364 -17.66 -17.26 -12.68
N THR A 365 -17.13 -16.04 -12.74
CA THR A 365 -15.71 -15.77 -12.43
C THR A 365 -15.40 -16.14 -10.98
N GLU A 366 -16.27 -15.75 -10.05
CA GLU A 366 -16.12 -16.06 -8.62
C GLU A 366 -16.17 -17.55 -8.32
N VAL A 367 -17.18 -18.26 -8.83
CA VAL A 367 -17.32 -19.70 -8.59
C VAL A 367 -16.12 -20.47 -9.12
N ASN A 368 -15.63 -20.11 -10.31
CA ASN A 368 -14.45 -20.72 -10.92
C ASN A 368 -13.16 -20.39 -10.15
N ALA A 369 -13.00 -19.15 -9.66
CA ALA A 369 -11.85 -18.75 -8.85
C ALA A 369 -11.81 -19.55 -7.52
N LEU A 370 -12.95 -19.66 -6.84
CA LEU A 370 -13.09 -20.49 -5.64
C LEU A 370 -12.77 -21.96 -5.91
N ALA A 371 -13.35 -22.55 -6.96
CA ALA A 371 -13.13 -23.96 -7.30
C ALA A 371 -11.65 -24.23 -7.59
N ARG A 372 -10.98 -23.29 -8.28
CA ARG A 372 -9.56 -23.39 -8.59
C ARG A 372 -8.67 -23.24 -7.36
N ALA A 373 -8.93 -22.24 -6.51
CA ALA A 373 -8.15 -22.00 -5.29
C ALA A 373 -8.27 -23.15 -4.27
N LEU A 374 -9.42 -23.83 -4.23
CA LEU A 374 -9.69 -24.93 -3.30
C LEU A 374 -9.40 -26.32 -3.87
N LYS A 375 -8.99 -26.40 -5.14
CA LYS A 375 -8.73 -27.68 -5.82
C LYS A 375 -7.63 -28.47 -5.12
N GLY A 376 -7.90 -29.75 -4.84
CA GLY A 376 -6.95 -30.63 -4.12
C GLY A 376 -6.91 -30.43 -2.61
N HIS A 377 -7.61 -29.41 -2.08
CA HIS A 377 -7.84 -29.25 -0.64
C HIS A 377 -9.19 -29.84 -0.21
N ILE A 378 -10.21 -29.77 -1.06
CA ILE A 378 -11.52 -30.39 -0.82
C ILE A 378 -11.53 -31.77 -1.47
N ALA A 379 -12.02 -32.79 -0.76
CA ALA A 379 -12.20 -34.13 -1.32
C ALA A 379 -13.35 -34.14 -2.36
N ASP A 380 -13.23 -34.97 -3.39
CA ASP A 380 -14.16 -34.99 -4.54
C ASP A 380 -15.61 -35.33 -4.17
N ASP A 381 -15.82 -36.00 -3.03
CA ASP A 381 -17.14 -36.38 -2.50
C ASP A 381 -17.77 -35.32 -1.59
N VAL A 382 -17.04 -34.23 -1.28
CA VAL A 382 -17.50 -33.17 -0.39
C VAL A 382 -18.11 -32.02 -1.17
N THR A 383 -19.40 -31.77 -0.95
CA THR A 383 -20.09 -30.57 -1.43
C THR A 383 -20.14 -29.47 -0.36
N ILE A 384 -19.90 -28.23 -0.77
CA ILE A 384 -19.92 -27.04 0.06
C ILE A 384 -21.06 -26.13 -0.41
N PRO A 385 -22.06 -25.87 0.45
CA PRO A 385 -23.10 -24.90 0.15
C PRO A 385 -22.53 -23.49 -0.12
N ILE A 386 -22.96 -22.86 -1.22
CA ILE A 386 -22.61 -21.49 -1.60
C ILE A 386 -23.88 -20.63 -1.72
N GLY A 387 -23.88 -19.45 -1.13
CA GLY A 387 -25.00 -18.51 -1.18
C GLY A 387 -24.57 -17.06 -1.29
N SER A 388 -25.53 -16.15 -1.46
CA SER A 388 -25.31 -14.70 -1.43
C SER A 388 -26.52 -14.00 -0.82
N VAL A 389 -26.29 -13.19 0.20
CA VAL A 389 -27.30 -12.34 0.87
C VAL A 389 -27.90 -11.33 -0.10
N LYS A 390 -27.23 -11.02 -1.21
CA LYS A 390 -27.70 -10.05 -2.21
C LYS A 390 -28.99 -10.50 -2.88
N ALA A 391 -29.31 -11.79 -2.88
CA ALA A 391 -30.60 -12.31 -3.32
C ALA A 391 -31.75 -11.82 -2.40
N ASN A 392 -31.48 -11.67 -1.10
CA ASN A 392 -32.46 -11.24 -0.11
C ASN A 392 -32.59 -9.72 -0.07
N ILE A 393 -31.48 -8.98 0.00
CA ILE A 393 -31.51 -7.54 0.30
C ILE A 393 -31.04 -6.63 -0.82
N GLY A 394 -30.60 -7.19 -1.97
CA GLY A 394 -29.87 -6.45 -2.99
C GLY A 394 -28.41 -6.19 -2.61
N HIS A 395 -27.69 -5.44 -3.43
CA HIS A 395 -26.29 -5.10 -3.23
C HIS A 395 -26.16 -3.81 -2.41
N THR A 396 -25.84 -3.95 -1.12
CA THR A 396 -25.62 -2.83 -0.19
C THR A 396 -24.27 -2.13 -0.36
N LEU A 397 -23.81 -2.01 -1.61
CA LEU A 397 -22.58 -1.32 -2.04
C LEU A 397 -21.37 -1.54 -1.10
N GLU A 398 -20.88 -0.49 -0.42
CA GLU A 398 -19.74 -0.52 0.50
C GLU A 398 -19.95 -1.40 1.73
N THR A 399 -21.20 -1.59 2.17
CA THR A 399 -21.61 -2.42 3.34
C THR A 399 -21.71 -3.92 3.01
N ALA A 400 -21.69 -4.29 1.73
CA ALA A 400 -22.05 -5.64 1.27
C ALA A 400 -21.24 -6.77 1.92
N GLY A 401 -19.94 -6.55 2.15
CA GLY A 401 -19.08 -7.56 2.75
C GLY A 401 -19.42 -7.87 4.20
N LEU A 402 -19.73 -6.84 5.01
CA LEU A 402 -20.14 -7.05 6.40
C LEU A 402 -21.56 -7.61 6.52
N ALA A 403 -22.47 -7.28 5.60
CA ALA A 403 -23.79 -7.90 5.54
C ALA A 403 -23.68 -9.43 5.31
N GLY A 404 -22.82 -9.85 4.37
CA GLY A 404 -22.50 -11.26 4.16
C GLY A 404 -21.83 -11.90 5.38
N LEU A 405 -20.90 -11.20 6.03
CA LEU A 405 -20.23 -11.67 7.25
C LEU A 405 -21.21 -11.91 8.39
N VAL A 406 -22.15 -10.99 8.66
CA VAL A 406 -23.16 -11.18 9.70
C VAL A 406 -24.07 -12.37 9.36
N LYS A 407 -24.50 -12.53 8.11
CA LYS A 407 -25.27 -13.72 7.69
C LYS A 407 -24.49 -15.01 7.96
N ALA A 408 -23.21 -15.07 7.61
CA ALA A 408 -22.38 -16.25 7.85
C ALA A 408 -22.24 -16.59 9.35
N VAL A 409 -22.07 -15.57 10.21
CA VAL A 409 -22.06 -15.74 11.67
C VAL A 409 -23.40 -16.27 12.18
N LEU A 410 -24.53 -15.74 11.69
CA LEU A 410 -25.87 -16.23 12.06
C LEU A 410 -26.09 -17.67 11.59
N CYS A 411 -25.61 -18.05 10.41
CA CYS A 411 -25.66 -19.45 9.95
C CYS A 411 -24.95 -20.41 10.92
N MET A 412 -23.80 -20.00 11.47
CA MET A 412 -23.09 -20.79 12.49
C MET A 412 -23.86 -20.86 13.80
N LYS A 413 -24.36 -19.71 14.28
CA LYS A 413 -25.10 -19.58 15.55
C LYS A 413 -26.37 -20.44 15.56
N HIS A 414 -27.09 -20.45 14.45
CA HIS A 414 -28.33 -21.22 14.29
C HIS A 414 -28.12 -22.61 13.70
N GLY A 415 -26.87 -22.99 13.36
CA GLY A 415 -26.56 -24.27 12.72
C GLY A 415 -27.42 -24.54 11.49
N THR A 416 -27.67 -23.52 10.67
CA THR A 416 -28.62 -23.56 9.55
C THR A 416 -28.03 -22.79 8.38
N ILE A 417 -28.15 -23.35 7.17
CA ILE A 417 -27.81 -22.67 5.91
C ILE A 417 -29.13 -22.27 5.21
N PRO A 418 -29.39 -20.95 5.05
CA PRO A 418 -30.58 -20.45 4.36
C PRO A 418 -30.62 -20.78 2.87
N PRO A 419 -31.83 -20.84 2.26
CA PRO A 419 -31.96 -20.91 0.81
C PRO A 419 -31.53 -19.60 0.14
N VAL A 420 -31.10 -19.69 -1.12
CA VAL A 420 -30.95 -18.52 -2.01
C VAL A 420 -32.29 -18.31 -2.73
N PRO A 421 -33.01 -17.20 -2.47
CA PRO A 421 -34.29 -16.94 -3.14
C PRO A 421 -34.12 -16.67 -4.63
N GLY A 422 -35.15 -17.00 -5.42
CA GLY A 422 -35.21 -16.64 -6.84
C GLY A 422 -34.36 -17.51 -7.78
N ILE A 423 -33.83 -18.64 -7.30
CA ILE A 423 -33.12 -19.63 -8.13
C ILE A 423 -34.14 -20.48 -8.91
N GLY A 424 -34.08 -20.42 -10.23
CA GLY A 424 -34.77 -21.29 -11.18
C GLY A 424 -33.81 -22.30 -11.81
N GLU A 425 -32.97 -21.84 -12.74
CA GLU A 425 -31.97 -22.65 -13.44
C GLU A 425 -30.58 -22.07 -13.17
N LEU A 426 -29.59 -22.92 -12.90
CA LEU A 426 -28.24 -22.45 -12.55
C LEU A 426 -27.51 -21.88 -13.77
N ASN A 427 -26.67 -20.87 -13.54
CA ASN A 427 -25.92 -20.19 -14.59
C ASN A 427 -25.05 -21.17 -15.40
N PRO A 428 -25.29 -21.32 -16.72
CA PRO A 428 -24.60 -22.30 -17.56
C PRO A 428 -23.14 -21.93 -17.85
N ALA A 429 -22.70 -20.71 -17.52
CA ALA A 429 -21.28 -20.32 -17.61
C ALA A 429 -20.39 -20.98 -16.54
N VAL A 430 -20.99 -21.70 -15.58
CA VAL A 430 -20.29 -22.49 -14.57
C VAL A 430 -20.53 -23.97 -14.86
N ASP A 431 -19.47 -24.76 -14.91
CA ASP A 431 -19.54 -26.22 -15.00
C ASP A 431 -19.78 -26.82 -13.61
N TRP A 432 -20.97 -26.61 -13.06
CA TRP A 432 -21.36 -26.97 -11.70
C TRP A 432 -20.97 -28.39 -11.26
N PRO A 433 -21.13 -29.45 -12.09
CA PRO A 433 -20.71 -30.81 -11.73
C PRO A 433 -19.22 -30.97 -11.42
N THR A 434 -18.36 -30.08 -11.92
CA THR A 434 -16.91 -30.11 -11.68
C THR A 434 -16.49 -29.27 -10.47
N THR A 435 -17.40 -28.47 -9.93
CA THR A 435 -17.16 -27.64 -8.75
C THR A 435 -17.59 -28.37 -7.48
N PRO A 436 -16.95 -28.12 -6.33
CA PRO A 436 -17.42 -28.66 -5.06
C PRO A 436 -18.65 -27.90 -4.52
N PHE A 437 -19.27 -27.00 -5.28
CA PHE A 437 -20.28 -26.08 -4.75
C PHE A 437 -21.71 -26.46 -5.12
N VAL A 438 -22.62 -26.24 -4.17
CA VAL A 438 -24.07 -26.42 -4.37
C VAL A 438 -24.82 -25.18 -3.90
N VAL A 439 -25.76 -24.68 -4.70
CA VAL A 439 -26.61 -23.54 -4.33
C VAL A 439 -27.84 -24.04 -3.58
N PRO A 440 -28.05 -23.68 -2.30
CA PRO A 440 -29.20 -24.17 -1.53
C PRO A 440 -30.52 -23.57 -2.04
N SER A 441 -31.43 -24.40 -2.54
CA SER A 441 -32.79 -23.99 -2.91
C SER A 441 -33.80 -24.09 -1.75
N LYS A 442 -33.39 -24.73 -0.65
CA LYS A 442 -34.18 -24.92 0.58
C LYS A 442 -33.29 -24.71 1.79
N LYS A 443 -33.90 -24.38 2.92
CA LYS A 443 -33.23 -24.36 4.23
C LYS A 443 -32.58 -25.72 4.50
N GLN A 444 -31.33 -25.72 4.95
CA GLN A 444 -30.57 -26.92 5.29
C GLN A 444 -30.03 -26.81 6.72
N GLU A 445 -30.01 -27.93 7.45
CA GLU A 445 -29.31 -28.00 8.73
C GLU A 445 -27.79 -28.08 8.49
N TRP A 446 -27.03 -27.33 9.28
CA TRP A 446 -25.58 -27.29 9.22
C TRP A 446 -25.00 -27.96 10.46
N PHE A 447 -24.71 -29.25 10.35
CA PHE A 447 -24.12 -30.02 11.43
C PHE A 447 -22.61 -29.78 11.57
N ARG A 448 -22.10 -29.91 12.79
CA ARG A 448 -20.66 -29.98 13.05
C ARG A 448 -20.11 -31.29 12.50
N LYS A 449 -19.10 -31.23 11.63
CA LYS A 449 -18.39 -32.43 11.14
C LYS A 449 -17.45 -32.93 12.24
N ASN A 450 -17.63 -34.16 12.72
CA ASN A 450 -16.80 -34.79 13.74
C ASN A 450 -16.63 -33.97 15.04
N GLY A 451 -17.65 -33.22 15.45
CA GLY A 451 -17.59 -32.33 16.62
C GLY A 451 -16.74 -31.07 16.46
N LEU A 452 -16.12 -30.86 15.29
CA LEU A 452 -15.30 -29.68 15.00
C LEU A 452 -16.18 -28.44 14.77
N ALA A 453 -15.63 -27.28 15.12
CA ALA A 453 -16.25 -25.97 14.87
C ALA A 453 -16.57 -25.79 13.38
N ARG A 454 -17.77 -25.27 13.10
CA ARG A 454 -18.21 -24.88 11.75
C ARG A 454 -17.30 -23.79 11.20
N ARG A 455 -16.99 -23.86 9.90
CA ARG A 455 -16.14 -22.88 9.22
C ARG A 455 -16.80 -22.38 7.94
N ALA A 456 -16.81 -21.06 7.76
CA ALA A 456 -17.31 -20.41 6.56
C ALA A 456 -16.24 -19.52 5.93
N ALA A 457 -16.47 -19.15 4.67
CA ALA A 457 -15.77 -18.07 4.00
C ALA A 457 -16.75 -16.99 3.55
N VAL A 458 -16.29 -15.74 3.51
CA VAL A 458 -17.05 -14.57 3.02
C VAL A 458 -16.21 -13.84 1.98
N ASN A 459 -16.78 -13.64 0.79
CA ASN A 459 -16.12 -12.93 -0.30
C ASN A 459 -16.73 -11.54 -0.49
N SER A 460 -15.88 -10.56 -0.79
CA SER A 460 -16.34 -9.32 -1.41
C SER A 460 -15.32 -8.81 -2.42
N PHE A 461 -15.75 -8.63 -3.67
CA PHE A 461 -14.90 -8.24 -4.79
C PHE A 461 -15.37 -6.89 -5.35
N GLY A 462 -14.58 -5.85 -5.10
CA GLY A 462 -14.86 -4.50 -5.58
C GLY A 462 -14.52 -4.31 -7.05
N ILE A 463 -15.29 -3.43 -7.72
CA ILE A 463 -14.93 -2.88 -9.03
C ILE A 463 -13.50 -2.30 -8.95
N GLY A 464 -12.74 -2.43 -10.03
CA GLY A 464 -11.31 -2.17 -10.03
C GLY A 464 -10.47 -3.39 -9.67
N GLY A 465 -11.10 -4.52 -9.32
CA GLY A 465 -10.43 -5.76 -8.96
C GLY A 465 -9.82 -5.65 -7.57
N LEU A 466 -10.59 -5.19 -6.59
CA LEU A 466 -10.19 -4.99 -5.20
C LEU A 466 -10.82 -6.10 -4.37
N ASN A 467 -10.07 -7.15 -4.04
CA ASN A 467 -10.66 -8.40 -3.56
C ASN A 467 -10.38 -8.61 -2.08
N ALA A 468 -11.39 -9.05 -1.33
CA ALA A 468 -11.27 -9.48 0.05
C ALA A 468 -11.94 -10.84 0.27
N HIS A 469 -11.28 -11.71 1.04
CA HIS A 469 -11.74 -13.02 1.45
C HIS A 469 -11.52 -13.18 2.95
N VAL A 470 -12.58 -13.52 3.70
CA VAL A 470 -12.51 -13.70 5.16
C VAL A 470 -12.90 -15.11 5.53
N VAL A 471 -12.08 -15.77 6.35
CA VAL A 471 -12.36 -17.10 6.91
C VAL A 471 -12.87 -16.95 8.34
N LEU A 472 -14.04 -17.51 8.61
CA LEU A 472 -14.73 -17.45 9.90
C LEU A 472 -14.87 -18.85 10.50
N GLU A 473 -14.80 -18.95 11.82
CA GLU A 473 -15.03 -20.18 12.57
C GLU A 473 -15.96 -19.95 13.78
N GLU A 474 -16.80 -20.94 14.05
CA GLU A 474 -17.63 -21.00 15.26
C GLU A 474 -16.76 -21.05 16.51
N PHE A 475 -17.10 -20.29 17.55
CA PHE A 475 -16.40 -20.35 18.83
C PHE A 475 -16.98 -21.47 19.72
N LEU A 476 -16.14 -22.42 20.17
CA LEU A 476 -16.54 -23.54 21.03
C LEU A 476 -15.88 -23.43 22.41
N LYS A 477 -16.68 -23.16 23.46
CA LYS A 477 -16.19 -23.03 24.85
C LYS A 477 -15.55 -24.32 25.42
N GLU A 478 -16.01 -25.49 25.00
CA GLU A 478 -15.60 -26.79 25.59
C GLU A 478 -14.21 -27.29 25.13
N VAL A 479 -13.69 -26.74 24.03
CA VAL A 479 -12.39 -27.14 23.44
C VAL A 479 -11.20 -26.57 24.23
N GLU A 480 -11.42 -25.66 25.18
CA GLU A 480 -10.40 -25.15 26.10
C GLU A 480 -9.87 -26.17 27.13
N SER A 481 -10.59 -27.27 27.36
CA SER A 481 -10.10 -28.35 28.25
C SER A 481 -8.95 -29.16 27.66
N GLN A 482 -8.73 -29.05 26.34
CA GLN A 482 -7.50 -29.50 25.71
C GLN A 482 -6.56 -28.31 25.60
N LYS A 483 -5.58 -28.25 26.50
CA LYS A 483 -4.49 -27.26 26.44
C LYS A 483 -4.07 -27.06 24.98
N PRO A 484 -4.06 -25.82 24.45
CA PRO A 484 -3.40 -25.59 23.17
C PRO A 484 -1.99 -26.16 23.29
N GLU A 485 -1.57 -27.00 22.33
CA GLU A 485 -0.15 -27.29 22.14
C GLU A 485 0.55 -25.95 22.21
N THR A 486 1.38 -25.78 23.23
CA THR A 486 1.91 -24.52 23.74
C THR A 486 2.11 -23.49 22.63
N ILE A 487 1.11 -22.62 22.42
CA ILE A 487 1.38 -21.28 21.91
C ILE A 487 2.15 -20.66 23.06
N ARG A 488 3.47 -20.68 22.97
CA ARG A 488 4.33 -20.02 23.95
C ARG A 488 3.80 -18.60 24.08
N PRO A 489 3.59 -18.08 25.30
CA PRO A 489 3.34 -16.67 25.46
C PRO A 489 4.45 -15.94 24.70
N VAL A 490 4.09 -15.10 23.73
CA VAL A 490 5.00 -14.05 23.30
C VAL A 490 5.15 -13.21 24.54
N ASP A 491 6.27 -13.42 25.23
CA ASP A 491 6.61 -12.70 26.43
C ASP A 491 6.47 -11.21 26.09
N SER A 492 5.59 -10.49 26.79
CA SER A 492 5.46 -9.04 26.62
C SER A 492 6.76 -8.31 26.95
N LYS A 493 7.74 -9.01 27.54
CA LYS A 493 9.12 -8.56 27.74
C LYS A 493 10.12 -9.01 26.66
N ALA A 494 9.71 -9.83 25.68
CA ALA A 494 10.52 -10.20 24.51
C ALA A 494 10.61 -9.09 23.44
N PHE A 495 9.89 -7.97 23.61
CA PHE A 495 10.14 -6.72 22.88
C PHE A 495 11.53 -6.08 23.19
N SER A 496 12.36 -6.73 24.01
CA SER A 496 13.68 -6.25 24.43
C SER A 496 14.87 -6.78 23.61
N LYS A 497 14.67 -7.52 22.52
CA LYS A 497 15.75 -7.81 21.54
C LYS A 497 15.52 -7.04 20.24
N VAL A 498 16.22 -5.90 20.13
CA VAL A 498 16.31 -5.03 18.96
C VAL A 498 16.61 -5.87 17.70
N ALA A 499 15.66 -5.89 16.76
CA ALA A 499 15.89 -6.23 15.36
C ALA A 499 15.22 -5.13 14.53
N ALA A 500 15.84 -4.71 13.43
CA ALA A 500 15.37 -3.65 12.53
C ALA A 500 14.03 -3.94 11.80
N ASP A 501 13.19 -4.80 12.36
CA ASP A 501 12.03 -5.44 11.72
C ASP A 501 10.68 -4.83 12.14
N ASP A 502 10.70 -3.73 12.92
CA ASP A 502 9.50 -3.01 13.39
C ASP A 502 9.37 -1.59 12.76
N ASP A 503 10.27 -1.21 11.84
CA ASP A 503 10.31 0.11 11.20
C ASP A 503 10.09 0.03 9.69
N VAL A 504 9.69 1.14 9.06
CA VAL A 504 9.44 1.23 7.62
C VAL A 504 10.36 2.26 6.97
N ALA A 505 11.04 1.88 5.90
CA ALA A 505 11.88 2.76 5.09
C ALA A 505 11.07 3.38 3.96
N ILE A 506 11.25 4.68 3.74
CA ILE A 506 10.85 5.38 2.51
C ILE A 506 11.97 5.19 1.49
N VAL A 507 11.77 4.32 0.51
CA VAL A 507 12.80 3.95 -0.47
C VAL A 507 12.73 4.73 -1.77
N GLY A 508 11.59 5.37 -2.06
CA GLY A 508 11.47 6.40 -3.08
C GLY A 508 10.37 7.40 -2.74
N ARG A 509 10.50 8.62 -3.24
CA ARG A 509 9.53 9.70 -3.05
C ARG A 509 9.33 10.52 -4.32
N SER A 510 8.12 10.96 -4.59
CA SER A 510 7.83 11.98 -5.60
C SER A 510 6.62 12.81 -5.21
N VAL A 511 6.53 14.03 -5.72
CA VAL A 511 5.44 14.96 -5.44
C VAL A 511 5.08 15.80 -6.67
N LEU A 512 3.85 16.28 -6.68
CA LEU A 512 3.39 17.42 -7.47
C LEU A 512 2.81 18.45 -6.51
N ALA A 513 3.18 19.72 -6.67
CA ALA A 513 2.70 20.82 -5.85
C ALA A 513 2.50 22.07 -6.73
N PRO A 514 1.80 23.11 -6.27
CA PRO A 514 1.61 24.34 -7.04
C PRO A 514 2.96 24.88 -7.53
N GLY A 515 3.05 25.17 -8.83
CA GLY A 515 4.29 25.62 -9.48
C GLY A 515 5.45 24.62 -9.51
N ASN A 516 5.25 23.35 -9.13
CA ASN A 516 6.30 22.33 -8.98
C ASN A 516 5.84 20.96 -9.51
N LEU A 517 6.50 20.46 -10.55
CA LEU A 517 6.15 19.18 -11.18
C LEU A 517 7.09 18.03 -10.79
N SER A 518 7.95 18.23 -9.79
CA SER A 518 8.82 17.20 -9.21
C SER A 518 9.23 17.54 -7.77
N ALA A 519 9.70 16.55 -7.03
CA ALA A 519 10.21 16.72 -5.66
C ALA A 519 11.41 17.66 -5.59
N GLN A 520 12.31 17.61 -6.58
CA GLN A 520 13.49 18.47 -6.65
C GLN A 520 13.09 19.92 -6.95
N GLN A 521 12.16 20.16 -7.88
CA GLN A 521 11.64 21.51 -8.13
C GLN A 521 10.99 22.09 -6.88
N MET A 522 10.15 21.31 -6.20
CA MET A 522 9.55 21.73 -4.92
C MET A 522 10.63 22.10 -3.91
N TRP A 523 11.65 21.27 -3.73
CA TRP A 523 12.75 21.55 -2.81
C TRP A 523 13.52 22.82 -3.18
N SER A 524 13.83 23.04 -4.46
CA SER A 524 14.50 24.25 -4.96
C SER A 524 13.67 25.52 -4.71
N LYS A 525 12.35 25.47 -4.91
CA LYS A 525 11.48 26.62 -4.63
C LYS A 525 11.28 26.87 -3.14
N LEU A 526 11.11 25.81 -2.35
CA LEU A 526 11.00 25.93 -0.90
C LEU A 526 12.25 26.58 -0.30
N THR A 527 13.44 26.20 -0.79
CA THR A 527 14.73 26.79 -0.37
C THR A 527 14.91 28.23 -0.85
N ALA A 528 14.33 28.61 -2.00
CA ALA A 528 14.29 29.98 -2.53
C ALA A 528 13.22 30.89 -1.89
N TRP A 529 12.39 30.37 -0.97
CA TRP A 529 11.29 31.11 -0.33
C TRP A 529 10.22 31.64 -1.29
N GLU A 530 10.04 30.96 -2.42
CA GLU A 530 9.00 31.29 -3.39
C GLU A 530 7.63 30.77 -2.96
N HIS A 531 6.56 31.40 -3.46
CA HIS A 531 5.17 31.00 -3.23
C HIS A 531 4.40 30.95 -4.56
N ASP A 532 3.54 29.95 -4.74
CA ASP A 532 2.82 29.71 -6.01
C ASP A 532 1.29 29.82 -5.82
N PHE A 533 0.83 30.99 -5.37
CA PHE A 533 -0.61 31.31 -5.29
C PHE A 533 -1.06 32.15 -6.49
N SER A 534 -1.90 31.58 -7.37
CA SER A 534 -2.45 32.25 -8.54
C SER A 534 -3.93 32.60 -8.35
N LYS A 535 -4.49 33.41 -9.27
CA LYS A 535 -5.94 33.54 -9.38
C LYS A 535 -6.51 32.20 -9.88
N VAL A 536 -7.76 31.91 -9.50
CA VAL A 536 -8.50 30.75 -10.01
C VAL A 536 -8.44 30.73 -11.54
N PRO A 537 -7.94 29.65 -12.15
CA PRO A 537 -7.89 29.52 -13.60
C PRO A 537 -9.30 29.56 -14.20
N SER A 538 -9.45 30.18 -15.37
CA SER A 538 -10.75 30.43 -16.00
C SER A 538 -11.50 29.16 -16.42
N ASP A 539 -10.80 28.03 -16.53
CA ASP A 539 -11.36 26.71 -16.83
C ASP A 539 -11.86 25.95 -15.59
N ARG A 540 -11.72 26.52 -14.38
CA ARG A 540 -12.17 25.87 -13.12
C ARG A 540 -13.58 26.26 -12.70
N TRP A 541 -13.84 27.55 -12.57
CA TRP A 541 -15.17 28.10 -12.26
C TRP A 541 -15.19 29.61 -12.51
N ASN A 542 -16.37 30.15 -12.86
CA ASN A 542 -16.55 31.56 -13.18
C ASN A 542 -16.46 32.44 -11.92
N VAL A 543 -15.34 33.13 -11.75
CA VAL A 543 -15.07 34.03 -10.61
C VAL A 543 -16.11 35.15 -10.53
N ASP A 544 -16.48 35.76 -11.66
CA ASP A 544 -17.38 36.92 -11.69
C ASP A 544 -18.80 36.56 -11.23
N ALA A 545 -19.22 35.30 -11.43
CA ALA A 545 -20.54 34.83 -11.03
C ALA A 545 -20.67 34.56 -9.51
N VAL A 546 -19.56 34.34 -8.79
CA VAL A 546 -19.60 33.73 -7.44
C VAL A 546 -18.68 34.38 -6.40
N TYR A 547 -17.75 35.24 -6.81
CA TYR A 547 -16.84 35.94 -5.89
C TYR A 547 -17.51 37.16 -5.25
N ASP A 548 -17.48 37.21 -3.91
CA ASP A 548 -18.02 38.31 -3.10
C ASP A 548 -17.18 38.48 -1.83
N ASN A 549 -16.31 39.49 -1.82
CA ASN A 549 -15.42 39.75 -0.69
C ASN A 549 -16.09 40.50 0.47
N ALA A 550 -17.35 40.93 0.34
CA ALA A 550 -18.01 41.72 1.37
C ALA A 550 -18.36 40.87 2.60
N ALA A 551 -18.93 39.68 2.39
CA ALA A 551 -19.30 38.75 3.45
C ALA A 551 -19.39 37.31 2.95
N ALA A 552 -19.07 36.36 3.83
CA ALA A 552 -19.32 34.95 3.57
C ALA A 552 -20.83 34.69 3.53
N CYS A 553 -21.31 34.10 2.44
CA CYS A 553 -22.70 33.70 2.29
C CYS A 553 -22.80 32.40 1.47
N ASN A 554 -23.96 31.75 1.55
CA ASN A 554 -24.20 30.53 0.80
C ASN A 554 -23.99 30.77 -0.70
N TRP A 555 -23.41 29.77 -1.35
CA TRP A 555 -23.17 29.68 -2.79
C TRP A 555 -22.12 30.64 -3.38
N LYS A 556 -21.43 31.41 -2.54
CA LYS A 556 -20.40 32.37 -2.95
C LYS A 556 -19.08 32.11 -2.21
N THR A 557 -18.02 32.78 -2.64
CA THR A 557 -16.73 32.75 -1.95
C THR A 557 -16.14 34.14 -1.73
N VAL A 558 -15.43 34.30 -0.62
CA VAL A 558 -14.70 35.53 -0.29
C VAL A 558 -13.30 35.60 -0.89
N GLN A 559 -12.83 34.55 -1.60
CA GLN A 559 -11.49 34.47 -2.16
C GLN A 559 -11.50 33.89 -3.58
N ASN A 560 -10.62 34.39 -4.45
CA ASN A 560 -10.47 33.92 -5.84
C ASN A 560 -9.02 33.53 -6.18
N ARG A 561 -8.21 33.24 -5.16
CA ARG A 561 -6.83 32.76 -5.28
C ARG A 561 -6.68 31.40 -4.63
N GLY A 562 -5.68 30.63 -5.06
CA GLY A 562 -5.36 29.30 -4.56
C GLY A 562 -4.01 28.80 -5.08
N GLY A 563 -3.54 27.67 -4.55
CA GLY A 563 -2.37 26.97 -5.06
C GLY A 563 -2.76 25.96 -6.13
N PHE A 564 -2.69 26.31 -7.41
CA PHE A 564 -3.06 25.43 -8.53
C PHE A 564 -1.85 24.75 -9.15
N ILE A 565 -1.98 23.47 -9.53
CA ILE A 565 -0.99 22.77 -10.33
C ILE A 565 -1.26 23.07 -11.81
N GLU A 566 -0.56 24.08 -12.33
CA GLU A 566 -0.64 24.50 -13.72
C GLU A 566 0.45 23.81 -14.58
N GLY A 567 0.20 23.67 -15.88
CA GLY A 567 1.17 23.12 -16.83
C GLY A 567 1.40 21.61 -16.78
N PHE A 568 0.70 20.86 -15.91
CA PHE A 568 0.75 19.40 -15.92
C PHE A 568 0.16 18.84 -17.22
N SER A 569 0.95 18.02 -17.92
CA SER A 569 0.53 17.29 -19.10
C SER A 569 0.86 15.82 -18.93
N TYR A 570 -0.09 14.95 -19.20
CA TYR A 570 0.09 13.50 -19.08
C TYR A 570 0.48 12.88 -20.41
N ASP A 571 1.66 12.26 -20.48
CA ASP A 571 2.04 11.48 -21.67
C ASP A 571 1.35 10.11 -21.65
N TRP A 572 0.29 10.03 -22.44
CA TRP A 572 -0.52 8.84 -22.58
C TRP A 572 0.25 7.62 -23.14
N ARG A 573 1.40 7.84 -23.80
CA ARG A 573 2.24 6.77 -24.36
C ARG A 573 2.97 5.99 -23.28
N THR A 574 3.34 6.64 -22.18
CA THR A 574 4.08 6.03 -21.06
C THR A 574 3.32 4.85 -20.46
N HIS A 575 2.02 5.03 -20.23
CA HIS A 575 1.16 4.02 -19.60
C HIS A 575 0.17 3.36 -20.57
N LYS A 576 0.24 3.72 -21.87
CA LYS A 576 -0.61 3.21 -22.97
C LYS A 576 -2.11 3.37 -22.71
N ILE A 577 -2.51 4.51 -22.13
CA ILE A 577 -3.92 4.83 -21.88
C ILE A 577 -4.46 5.63 -23.08
N PRO A 578 -5.60 5.26 -23.70
CA PRO A 578 -6.14 6.00 -24.84
C PRO A 578 -6.49 7.47 -24.50
N PRO A 579 -6.22 8.45 -25.38
CA PRO A 579 -6.55 9.86 -25.16
C PRO A 579 -8.02 10.12 -24.80
N LYS A 580 -8.95 9.37 -25.41
CA LYS A 580 -10.39 9.46 -25.09
C LYS A 580 -10.68 9.14 -23.61
N GLN A 581 -9.99 8.16 -23.03
CA GLN A 581 -10.16 7.81 -21.61
C GLN A 581 -9.58 8.90 -20.71
N ILE A 582 -8.47 9.52 -21.11
CA ILE A 582 -7.85 10.61 -20.34
C ILE A 582 -8.75 11.85 -20.29
N ALA A 583 -9.38 12.19 -21.42
CA ALA A 583 -10.29 13.33 -21.50
C ALA A 583 -11.57 13.16 -20.65
N ALA A 584 -11.98 11.92 -20.35
CA ALA A 584 -13.22 11.63 -19.64
C ALA A 584 -13.05 11.30 -18.15
N ALA A 585 -11.83 10.95 -17.72
CA ALA A 585 -11.53 10.48 -16.37
C ALA A 585 -11.10 11.62 -15.44
N ASP A 586 -11.07 11.33 -14.14
CA ASP A 586 -10.56 12.27 -13.13
C ASP A 586 -9.06 12.56 -13.38
N PRO A 587 -8.68 13.84 -13.63
CA PRO A 587 -7.28 14.21 -13.82
C PRO A 587 -6.35 13.79 -12.68
N LEU A 588 -6.86 13.71 -11.44
CA LEU A 588 -6.08 13.29 -10.28
C LEU A 588 -5.51 11.87 -10.45
N GLN A 589 -6.21 10.98 -11.16
CA GLN A 589 -5.73 9.63 -11.44
C GLN A 589 -4.44 9.64 -12.26
N PHE A 590 -4.34 10.54 -13.24
CA PHE A 590 -3.16 10.64 -14.11
C PHE A 590 -2.00 11.36 -13.42
N MET A 591 -2.30 12.37 -12.60
CA MET A 591 -1.33 13.00 -11.71
C MET A 591 -0.71 11.97 -10.76
N LEU A 592 -1.54 11.09 -10.18
CA LEU A 592 -1.07 9.98 -9.35
C LEU A 592 -0.21 8.98 -10.14
N LEU A 593 -0.65 8.53 -11.32
CA LEU A 593 0.12 7.59 -12.13
C LEU A 593 1.51 8.13 -12.50
N GLU A 594 1.60 9.38 -12.93
CA GLU A 594 2.88 10.00 -13.25
C GLU A 594 3.76 10.11 -12.00
N THR A 595 3.20 10.57 -10.89
CA THR A 595 3.94 10.70 -9.62
C THR A 595 4.41 9.34 -9.09
N VAL A 596 3.62 8.28 -9.27
CA VAL A 596 4.01 6.90 -8.95
C VAL A 596 5.18 6.45 -9.83
N SER A 597 5.13 6.68 -11.14
CA SER A 597 6.26 6.37 -12.02
C SER A 597 7.54 7.07 -11.58
N GLN A 598 7.47 8.35 -11.23
CA GLN A 598 8.63 9.09 -10.72
C GLN A 598 9.13 8.55 -9.36
N ALA A 599 8.23 8.18 -8.44
CA ALA A 599 8.62 7.60 -7.16
C ALA A 599 9.23 6.19 -7.31
N LEU A 600 8.76 5.40 -8.28
CA LEU A 600 9.34 4.09 -8.62
C LEU A 600 10.73 4.24 -9.26
N ILE A 601 10.91 5.24 -10.13
CA ILE A 601 12.23 5.60 -10.68
C ILE A 601 13.20 5.98 -9.55
N ASP A 602 12.77 6.86 -8.63
CA ASP A 602 13.57 7.28 -7.47
C ASP A 602 13.89 6.10 -6.53
N ALA A 603 12.98 5.13 -6.40
CA ALA A 603 13.19 3.88 -5.66
C ALA A 603 14.07 2.84 -6.39
N GLY A 604 14.52 3.11 -7.63
CA GLY A 604 15.40 2.20 -8.37
C GLY A 604 14.69 1.11 -9.18
N TYR A 605 13.41 1.28 -9.52
CA TYR A 605 12.61 0.38 -10.38
C TYR A 605 12.34 0.88 -11.83
N PRO A 606 13.24 1.60 -12.55
CA PRO A 606 12.95 2.00 -13.92
C PRO A 606 12.95 0.80 -14.91
N ASP A 607 13.82 -0.19 -14.67
CA ASP A 607 14.05 -1.33 -15.59
C ASP A 607 13.72 -2.70 -14.96
N GLN A 608 13.39 -2.74 -13.67
CA GLN A 608 12.98 -3.94 -12.96
C GLN A 608 11.55 -3.75 -12.43
N PRO A 609 10.61 -4.66 -12.76
CA PRO A 609 9.27 -4.55 -12.22
C PRO A 609 9.28 -4.78 -10.71
N MET A 610 8.55 -3.93 -9.98
CA MET A 610 8.30 -4.13 -8.55
C MET A 610 7.64 -5.51 -8.32
N PRO A 611 7.87 -6.19 -7.18
CA PRO A 611 7.28 -7.51 -6.92
C PRO A 611 5.75 -7.50 -7.02
N ARG A 612 5.23 -8.00 -8.15
CA ARG A 612 3.81 -7.98 -8.51
C ARG A 612 2.90 -8.51 -7.42
N ASP A 613 3.19 -9.72 -6.95
CA ASP A 613 2.24 -10.47 -6.11
C ASP A 613 2.08 -9.84 -4.73
N ARG A 614 3.13 -9.21 -4.20
CA ARG A 614 3.23 -8.77 -2.79
C ARG A 614 3.44 -7.27 -2.62
N THR A 615 3.07 -6.48 -3.63
CA THR A 615 3.07 -5.01 -3.55
C THR A 615 1.63 -4.49 -3.47
N GLY A 616 1.30 -3.81 -2.37
CA GLY A 616 0.00 -3.17 -2.18
C GLY A 616 0.00 -1.68 -2.53
N VAL A 617 -1.20 -1.08 -2.64
CA VAL A 617 -1.38 0.34 -2.94
C VAL A 617 -2.44 0.95 -2.02
N ILE A 618 -2.09 1.99 -1.27
CA ILE A 618 -3.07 2.77 -0.51
C ILE A 618 -3.02 4.22 -1.00
N VAL A 619 -4.19 4.80 -1.24
CA VAL A 619 -4.31 6.20 -1.68
C VAL A 619 -5.04 7.03 -0.62
N GLY A 620 -4.36 7.98 0.01
CA GLY A 620 -4.97 8.98 0.90
C GLY A 620 -5.56 10.15 0.11
N THR A 621 -6.86 10.39 0.25
CA THR A 621 -7.54 11.54 -0.38
C THR A 621 -8.78 11.91 0.43
N VAL A 622 -9.17 13.18 0.44
CA VAL A 622 -10.54 13.52 0.85
C VAL A 622 -11.47 13.07 -0.26
N PHE A 623 -12.45 12.22 0.06
CA PHE A 623 -13.34 11.67 -0.96
C PHE A 623 -14.22 12.77 -1.55
N GLY A 624 -14.13 12.90 -2.87
CA GLY A 624 -14.70 14.01 -3.60
C GLY A 624 -13.70 14.63 -4.56
N GLY A 625 -13.57 15.97 -4.50
CA GLY A 625 -12.78 16.73 -5.47
C GLY A 625 -13.59 17.23 -6.66
N ASP A 626 -12.91 17.93 -7.55
CA ASP A 626 -13.53 18.66 -8.66
C ASP A 626 -14.34 17.76 -9.59
N PHE A 627 -13.80 16.59 -9.92
CA PHE A 627 -14.49 15.62 -10.77
C PHE A 627 -15.80 15.14 -10.13
N ALA A 628 -15.79 14.88 -8.82
CA ALA A 628 -16.98 14.47 -8.11
C ALA A 628 -17.98 15.63 -7.96
N SER A 629 -17.54 16.88 -7.79
CA SER A 629 -18.41 18.07 -7.84
C SER A 629 -19.09 18.20 -9.22
N ALA A 630 -18.33 18.05 -10.30
CA ALA A 630 -18.82 18.07 -11.68
C ALA A 630 -19.88 16.98 -11.93
N LEU A 631 -19.63 15.77 -11.40
CA LEU A 631 -20.58 14.68 -11.48
C LEU A 631 -21.91 15.04 -10.80
N GLN A 632 -21.89 15.67 -9.62
CA GLN A 632 -23.12 16.05 -8.91
C GLN A 632 -23.96 17.07 -9.69
N VAL A 633 -23.33 17.97 -10.46
CA VAL A 633 -24.01 18.89 -11.37
C VAL A 633 -24.71 18.13 -12.49
N GLY A 634 -23.97 17.25 -13.15
CA GLY A 634 -24.51 16.47 -14.25
C GLY A 634 -25.66 15.54 -13.90
N MET A 635 -25.55 14.86 -12.76
CA MET A 635 -26.57 13.94 -12.27
C MET A 635 -27.90 14.65 -11.92
N ARG A 636 -27.90 15.98 -11.79
CA ARG A 636 -29.07 16.80 -11.50
C ARG A 636 -29.54 17.66 -12.68
N LEU A 637 -28.96 17.48 -13.87
CA LEU A 637 -29.40 18.15 -15.09
C LEU A 637 -30.91 18.02 -15.36
N PRO A 638 -31.56 16.85 -15.17
CA PRO A 638 -33.00 16.75 -15.37
C PRO A 638 -33.83 17.68 -14.45
N TYR A 639 -33.33 18.00 -13.25
CA TYR A 639 -34.00 18.99 -12.39
C TYR A 639 -33.82 20.42 -12.93
N PHE A 640 -32.59 20.77 -13.34
CA PHE A 640 -32.33 22.08 -13.95
C PHE A 640 -33.16 22.29 -15.22
N GLU A 641 -33.17 21.28 -16.10
CA GLU A 641 -33.96 21.29 -17.33
C GLU A 641 -35.44 21.55 -17.04
N ALA A 642 -36.02 20.82 -16.08
CA ALA A 642 -37.42 21.03 -15.70
C ALA A 642 -37.68 22.45 -15.14
N ALA A 643 -36.72 23.07 -14.45
CA ALA A 643 -36.83 24.44 -13.97
C ALA A 643 -36.73 25.46 -15.12
N LEU A 644 -35.75 25.30 -16.01
CA LEU A 644 -35.54 26.14 -17.17
C LEU A 644 -36.74 26.09 -18.12
N GLN A 645 -37.30 24.91 -18.37
CA GLN A 645 -38.50 24.72 -19.18
C GLN A 645 -39.68 25.53 -18.62
N ARG A 646 -39.93 25.47 -17.30
CA ARG A 646 -41.01 26.25 -16.66
C ARG A 646 -40.78 27.75 -16.79
N GLU A 647 -39.54 28.19 -16.63
CA GLU A 647 -39.20 29.62 -16.71
C GLU A 647 -39.30 30.17 -18.14
N LEU A 648 -38.87 29.41 -19.14
CA LEU A 648 -39.03 29.80 -20.54
C LEU A 648 -40.51 29.77 -20.97
N GLN A 649 -41.28 28.78 -20.51
CA GLN A 649 -42.73 28.70 -20.76
C GLN A 649 -43.46 29.91 -20.15
N SER A 650 -43.13 30.30 -18.92
CA SER A 650 -43.77 31.45 -18.25
C SER A 650 -43.50 32.77 -18.98
N ARG A 651 -42.41 32.83 -19.76
CA ARG A 651 -41.99 33.96 -20.61
C ARG A 651 -42.52 33.88 -22.04
N GLY A 652 -43.33 32.88 -22.38
CA GLY A 652 -43.96 32.75 -23.69
C GLY A 652 -43.07 32.16 -24.78
N VAL A 653 -41.95 31.52 -24.42
CA VAL A 653 -41.09 30.83 -25.39
C VAL A 653 -41.79 29.58 -25.91
N GLY A 654 -41.79 29.40 -27.24
CA GLY A 654 -42.43 28.26 -27.89
C GLY A 654 -41.79 26.92 -27.53
N ARG A 655 -42.58 25.84 -27.48
CA ARG A 655 -42.15 24.51 -27.06
C ARG A 655 -40.89 24.00 -27.79
N ASP A 656 -40.86 24.10 -29.11
CA ASP A 656 -39.73 23.61 -29.92
C ASP A 656 -38.43 24.36 -29.61
N ALA A 657 -38.52 25.67 -29.36
CA ALA A 657 -37.39 26.48 -28.95
C ALA A 657 -36.90 26.07 -27.54
N ILE A 658 -37.81 25.79 -26.61
CA ILE A 658 -37.45 25.29 -25.28
C ILE A 658 -36.74 23.94 -25.35
N GLU A 659 -37.28 22.99 -26.11
CA GLU A 659 -36.66 21.67 -26.28
C GLU A 659 -35.25 21.80 -26.89
N SER A 660 -35.07 22.66 -27.89
CA SER A 660 -33.76 22.97 -28.49
C SER A 660 -32.78 23.61 -27.50
N ILE A 661 -33.22 24.62 -26.74
CA ILE A 661 -32.40 25.30 -25.72
C ILE A 661 -31.92 24.30 -24.67
N CYS A 662 -32.82 23.48 -24.13
CA CYS A 662 -32.50 22.48 -23.13
C CYS A 662 -31.51 21.44 -23.65
N ALA A 663 -31.72 20.93 -24.87
CA ALA A 663 -30.81 19.97 -25.49
C ALA A 663 -29.40 20.55 -25.66
N LYS A 664 -29.29 21.76 -26.22
CA LYS A 664 -28.01 22.45 -26.44
C LYS A 664 -27.29 22.79 -25.14
N PHE A 665 -28.02 23.24 -24.12
CA PHE A 665 -27.45 23.48 -22.81
C PHE A 665 -26.91 22.19 -22.18
N CYS A 666 -27.66 21.09 -22.23
CA CYS A 666 -27.20 19.80 -21.73
C CYS A 666 -25.94 19.32 -22.46
N ASP A 667 -25.86 19.49 -23.79
CA ASP A 667 -24.68 19.12 -24.57
C ASP A 667 -23.47 20.00 -24.22
N LEU A 668 -23.69 21.29 -23.98
CA LEU A 668 -22.66 22.22 -23.51
C LEU A 668 -22.14 21.81 -22.13
N VAL A 669 -23.02 21.51 -21.17
CA VAL A 669 -22.62 21.05 -19.83
C VAL A 669 -21.80 19.76 -19.92
N VAL A 670 -22.23 18.79 -20.73
CA VAL A 670 -21.49 17.53 -20.90
C VAL A 670 -20.12 17.76 -21.53
N SER A 671 -20.00 18.71 -22.47
CA SER A 671 -18.71 19.04 -23.09
C SER A 671 -17.71 19.65 -22.10
N ARG A 672 -18.19 20.40 -21.10
CA ARG A 672 -17.35 21.05 -20.07
C ARG A 672 -17.12 20.16 -18.85
N LEU A 673 -18.09 19.33 -18.51
CA LEU A 673 -18.08 18.43 -17.37
C LEU A 673 -18.12 16.97 -17.85
N PRO A 674 -17.00 16.43 -18.35
CA PRO A 674 -16.99 15.09 -18.95
C PRO A 674 -17.27 13.97 -17.94
N ALA A 675 -17.25 14.26 -16.63
CA ALA A 675 -17.58 13.32 -15.56
C ALA A 675 -18.93 12.61 -15.73
N ILE A 676 -19.88 13.23 -16.43
CA ILE A 676 -21.23 12.71 -16.68
C ILE A 676 -21.23 11.53 -17.65
N VAL A 677 -20.33 11.56 -18.61
CA VAL A 677 -20.18 10.56 -19.67
C VAL A 677 -18.99 9.66 -19.41
N ASP A 678 -18.45 9.69 -18.19
CA ASP A 678 -17.32 8.88 -17.80
C ASP A 678 -17.67 7.38 -17.83
N GLU A 679 -17.08 6.67 -18.78
CA GLU A 679 -17.14 5.22 -18.90
C GLU A 679 -15.96 4.54 -18.19
N THR A 680 -14.99 5.32 -17.72
CA THR A 680 -13.75 4.81 -17.13
C THR A 680 -13.92 4.36 -15.68
N GLY A 681 -14.99 4.78 -14.99
CA GLY A 681 -15.24 4.42 -13.58
C GLY A 681 -14.55 5.36 -12.59
N SER A 682 -14.21 6.57 -13.01
CA SER A 682 -13.56 7.62 -12.21
C SER A 682 -14.46 8.25 -11.15
N PHE A 683 -15.76 7.94 -11.14
CA PHE A 683 -16.73 8.47 -10.19
C PHE A 683 -16.54 7.97 -8.74
N THR A 684 -15.67 6.97 -8.49
CA THR A 684 -15.40 6.42 -7.16
C THR A 684 -13.94 6.62 -6.76
N SER A 685 -13.67 7.01 -5.51
CA SER A 685 -12.30 7.19 -5.00
C SER A 685 -11.45 5.91 -5.05
N SER A 686 -12.07 4.73 -5.03
CA SER A 686 -11.38 3.44 -5.22
C SER A 686 -10.68 3.30 -6.59
N SER A 687 -11.12 4.07 -7.59
CA SER A 687 -10.48 4.11 -8.92
C SER A 687 -9.06 4.69 -8.87
N LEU A 688 -8.77 5.59 -7.92
CA LEU A 688 -7.44 6.14 -7.70
C LEU A 688 -6.43 5.02 -7.39
N ALA A 689 -6.80 4.08 -6.51
CA ALA A 689 -5.94 2.98 -6.12
C ALA A 689 -5.92 1.85 -7.17
N SER A 690 -7.07 1.47 -7.72
CA SER A 690 -7.16 0.37 -8.69
C SER A 690 -6.53 0.72 -10.05
N ARG A 691 -6.49 2.00 -10.46
CA ARG A 691 -5.77 2.38 -11.67
C ARG A 691 -4.26 2.22 -11.50
N ILE A 692 -3.72 2.53 -10.33
CA ILE A 692 -2.29 2.29 -10.02
C ILE A 692 -2.00 0.79 -10.12
N THR A 693 -2.77 -0.06 -9.42
CA THR A 693 -2.53 -1.51 -9.47
C THR A 693 -2.67 -2.11 -10.87
N LYS A 694 -3.61 -1.64 -11.70
CA LYS A 694 -3.76 -2.09 -13.09
C LYS A 694 -2.63 -1.61 -14.00
N THR A 695 -2.15 -0.39 -13.81
CA THR A 695 -1.08 0.19 -14.64
C THR A 695 0.25 -0.53 -14.36
N PHE A 696 0.60 -0.69 -13.08
CA PHE A 696 1.86 -1.26 -12.63
C PHE A 696 1.82 -2.78 -12.37
N ASP A 697 0.67 -3.43 -12.62
CA ASP A 697 0.45 -4.87 -12.44
C ASP A 697 0.75 -5.36 -11.02
N LEU A 698 0.10 -4.74 -10.03
CA LEU A 698 0.31 -5.01 -8.60
C LEU A 698 -0.89 -5.75 -8.00
N MET A 699 -0.64 -6.74 -7.14
CA MET A 699 -1.65 -7.65 -6.61
C MET A 699 -1.73 -7.71 -5.08
N GLY A 700 -0.98 -6.88 -4.34
CA GLY A 700 -0.93 -6.91 -2.87
C GLY A 700 -2.19 -6.42 -2.15
N GLY A 701 -3.19 -5.94 -2.88
CA GLY A 701 -4.38 -5.30 -2.30
C GLY A 701 -4.34 -3.78 -2.43
N ALA A 702 -5.50 -3.16 -2.64
CA ALA A 702 -5.56 -1.72 -2.78
C ALA A 702 -6.88 -1.10 -2.30
N THR A 703 -6.79 0.11 -1.75
CA THR A 703 -7.95 0.88 -1.29
C THR A 703 -7.62 2.37 -1.22
N ALA A 704 -8.65 3.22 -1.28
CA ALA A 704 -8.53 4.63 -0.94
C ALA A 704 -8.95 4.87 0.51
N ILE A 705 -8.35 5.87 1.17
CA ILE A 705 -8.62 6.22 2.57
C ILE A 705 -8.88 7.72 2.68
N ASP A 706 -9.95 8.07 3.41
CA ASP A 706 -10.29 9.43 3.80
C ASP A 706 -10.12 9.60 5.32
N GLY A 707 -9.06 10.33 5.67
CA GLY A 707 -8.76 10.85 7.01
C GLY A 707 -8.88 12.38 7.05
N GLY A 708 -9.62 12.99 6.11
CA GLY A 708 -9.65 14.43 5.93
C GLY A 708 -8.29 14.96 5.49
N ALA A 709 -7.82 16.06 6.10
CA ALA A 709 -6.48 16.59 5.83
C ALA A 709 -5.34 15.67 6.35
N ALA A 710 -5.66 14.70 7.21
CA ALA A 710 -4.71 13.69 7.67
C ALA A 710 -4.66 12.43 6.77
N SER A 711 -5.36 12.43 5.62
CA SER A 711 -5.46 11.25 4.74
C SER A 711 -4.11 10.64 4.34
N ALA A 712 -3.10 11.47 4.05
CA ALA A 712 -1.75 10.97 3.75
C ALA A 712 -1.13 10.19 4.92
N VAL A 713 -1.33 10.66 6.17
CA VAL A 713 -0.83 9.97 7.37
C VAL A 713 -1.63 8.70 7.63
N SER A 714 -2.95 8.74 7.48
CA SER A 714 -3.80 7.54 7.60
C SER A 714 -3.44 6.46 6.56
N ALA A 715 -3.15 6.86 5.32
CA ALA A 715 -2.68 5.96 4.28
C ALA A 715 -1.32 5.36 4.63
N LEU A 716 -0.39 6.18 5.15
CA LEU A 716 0.92 5.72 5.60
C LEU A 716 0.82 4.75 6.78
N ASP A 717 -0.09 4.99 7.72
CA ASP A 717 -0.33 4.12 8.88
C ASP A 717 -0.83 2.74 8.45
N VAL A 718 -1.80 2.68 7.53
CA VAL A 718 -2.26 1.40 6.96
C VAL A 718 -1.17 0.72 6.15
N CYS A 719 -0.38 1.46 5.36
CA CYS A 719 0.77 0.89 4.64
C CYS A 719 1.80 0.27 5.60
N ARG A 720 2.14 1.00 6.67
CA ARG A 720 3.06 0.53 7.70
C ARG A 720 2.53 -0.74 8.34
N ASN A 721 1.26 -0.75 8.73
CA ASN A 721 0.67 -1.91 9.39
C ASN A 721 0.66 -3.13 8.46
N PHE A 722 0.31 -2.98 7.17
CA PHE A 722 0.37 -4.07 6.19
C PHE A 722 1.79 -4.65 6.03
N LEU A 723 2.83 -3.81 6.08
CA LEU A 723 4.22 -4.24 6.01
C LEU A 723 4.64 -4.98 7.28
N LEU A 724 4.31 -4.44 8.46
CA LEU A 724 4.73 -4.98 9.75
C LEU A 724 3.99 -6.27 10.13
N THR A 725 2.74 -6.45 9.67
CA THR A 725 2.00 -7.71 9.85
C THR A 725 2.32 -8.76 8.79
N GLY A 726 3.20 -8.46 7.83
CA GLY A 726 3.61 -9.42 6.80
C GLY A 726 2.55 -9.67 5.72
N ARG A 727 1.55 -8.79 5.59
CA ARG A 727 0.51 -8.88 4.54
C ARG A 727 1.08 -8.64 3.14
N VAL A 728 2.11 -7.81 3.05
CA VAL A 728 2.82 -7.42 1.82
C VAL A 728 4.30 -7.20 2.12
N ASP A 729 5.12 -7.11 1.07
CA ASP A 729 6.57 -6.90 1.19
C ASP A 729 6.99 -5.49 0.75
N ALA A 730 6.14 -4.82 -0.01
CA ALA A 730 6.32 -3.42 -0.38
C ALA A 730 4.96 -2.73 -0.54
N MET A 731 4.94 -1.40 -0.37
CA MET A 731 3.74 -0.58 -0.51
C MET A 731 4.01 0.65 -1.37
N ILE A 732 3.05 1.00 -2.22
CA ILE A 732 2.92 2.34 -2.77
C ILE A 732 1.93 3.10 -1.89
N CYS A 733 2.43 4.05 -1.10
CA CYS A 733 1.62 4.97 -0.33
C CYS A 733 1.49 6.26 -1.13
N ALA A 734 0.34 6.48 -1.74
CA ALA A 734 0.06 7.71 -2.46
C ALA A 734 -0.91 8.59 -1.67
N ALA A 735 -0.83 9.89 -1.86
CA ALA A 735 -1.80 10.85 -1.40
C ALA A 735 -2.01 11.91 -2.46
N GLY A 736 -3.24 12.35 -2.67
CA GLY A 736 -3.54 13.28 -3.74
C GLY A 736 -4.80 14.08 -3.48
N GLN A 737 -4.79 15.35 -3.85
CA GLN A 737 -5.99 16.18 -3.88
C GLN A 737 -5.95 17.16 -5.05
N ARG A 738 -7.03 17.15 -5.83
CA ARG A 738 -7.37 18.17 -6.82
C ARG A 738 -8.78 18.72 -6.52
N SER A 739 -8.91 19.45 -5.41
CA SER A 739 -10.21 19.85 -4.83
C SER A 739 -10.33 21.35 -4.57
N LEU A 740 -10.11 22.14 -5.62
CA LEU A 740 -10.26 23.60 -5.62
C LEU A 740 -11.56 24.07 -6.28
N SER A 741 -12.58 23.21 -6.34
CA SER A 741 -13.93 23.59 -6.75
C SER A 741 -14.53 24.69 -5.87
N LEU A 742 -15.49 25.44 -6.42
CA LEU A 742 -16.24 26.47 -5.69
C LEU A 742 -16.85 25.94 -4.38
N ALA A 743 -17.26 24.68 -4.35
CA ALA A 743 -17.83 24.08 -3.14
C ALA A 743 -16.83 23.95 -1.98
N SER A 744 -15.54 23.77 -2.26
CA SER A 744 -14.47 23.86 -1.26
C SER A 744 -14.30 25.30 -0.76
N TYR A 745 -14.34 26.26 -1.68
CA TYR A 745 -14.18 27.68 -1.36
C TYR A 745 -15.34 28.24 -0.53
N GLU A 746 -16.58 27.84 -0.83
CA GLU A 746 -17.77 28.25 -0.08
C GLU A 746 -17.70 27.75 1.37
N ILE A 747 -17.43 26.46 1.59
CA ILE A 747 -17.40 25.90 2.95
C ILE A 747 -16.29 26.55 3.79
N LEU A 748 -15.11 26.81 3.20
CA LEU A 748 -14.02 27.52 3.88
C LEU A 748 -14.36 29.00 4.14
N SER A 749 -15.13 29.63 3.25
CA SER A 749 -15.60 31.01 3.44
C SER A 749 -16.57 31.10 4.62
N LEU A 750 -17.57 30.21 4.66
CA LEU A 750 -18.59 30.16 5.71
C LEU A 750 -17.98 29.80 7.07
N SER A 751 -17.07 28.83 7.12
CA SER A 751 -16.41 28.46 8.38
C SER A 751 -15.43 29.52 8.91
N GLY A 752 -15.14 30.57 8.13
CA GLY A 752 -14.14 31.58 8.46
C GLY A 752 -12.71 31.06 8.37
N ALA A 753 -12.48 29.89 7.77
CA ALA A 753 -11.16 29.30 7.64
C ALA A 753 -10.38 29.81 6.42
N LEU A 754 -11.05 30.40 5.43
CA LEU A 754 -10.41 30.90 4.20
C LEU A 754 -9.73 32.26 4.42
N SER A 755 -8.45 32.38 4.06
CA SER A 755 -7.70 33.64 4.15
C SER A 755 -8.31 34.72 3.25
N ARG A 756 -8.65 35.86 3.85
CA ARG A 756 -9.14 37.05 3.12
C ARG A 756 -8.00 37.82 2.49
N SER A 757 -6.85 37.88 3.15
CA SER A 757 -5.64 38.54 2.68
C SER A 757 -5.02 37.86 1.45
N GLY A 758 -5.39 36.60 1.20
CA GLY A 758 -4.84 35.81 0.11
C GLY A 758 -3.44 35.26 0.40
N LYS A 759 -2.98 35.32 1.66
CA LYS A 759 -1.63 34.93 2.07
C LYS A 759 -1.71 34.18 3.42
N PRO A 760 -1.45 32.86 3.46
CA PRO A 760 -1.41 32.12 4.72
C PRO A 760 -0.18 32.56 5.52
N ARG A 761 -0.34 32.84 6.82
CA ARG A 761 0.72 33.28 7.72
C ARG A 761 0.69 32.49 9.02
N PRO A 762 1.03 31.19 8.98
CA PRO A 762 0.95 30.34 10.17
C PRO A 762 1.76 30.92 11.33
N PHE A 763 1.18 30.89 12.53
CA PHE A 763 1.74 31.42 13.78
C PHE A 763 1.97 32.94 13.86
N ASP A 764 1.61 33.71 12.83
CA ASP A 764 1.74 35.18 12.85
C ASP A 764 0.51 35.85 13.47
N GLN A 765 0.69 37.00 14.13
CA GLN A 765 -0.43 37.78 14.70
C GLN A 765 -1.45 38.25 13.64
N SER A 766 -1.00 38.41 12.39
CA SER A 766 -1.82 38.80 11.24
C SER A 766 -2.41 37.61 10.46
N SER A 767 -2.29 36.39 10.99
CA SER A 767 -2.89 35.19 10.41
C SER A 767 -4.42 35.31 10.34
N ASP A 768 -5.00 35.09 9.16
CA ASP A 768 -6.42 35.33 8.88
C ASP A 768 -7.13 34.16 8.18
N GLY A 769 -6.47 33.01 8.09
CA GLY A 769 -7.00 31.80 7.48
C GLY A 769 -5.98 31.07 6.60
N LEU A 770 -6.42 29.93 6.07
CA LEU A 770 -5.66 29.11 5.14
C LEU A 770 -5.87 29.50 3.68
N MET A 771 -4.92 29.13 2.83
CA MET A 771 -5.06 29.18 1.38
C MET A 771 -5.16 27.74 0.84
N PRO A 772 -6.27 27.34 0.18
CA PRO A 772 -6.40 25.99 -0.32
C PRO A 772 -5.47 25.75 -1.52
N ALA A 773 -4.96 24.53 -1.65
CA ALA A 773 -4.06 24.14 -2.72
C ALA A 773 -4.36 22.74 -3.27
N GLU A 774 -3.74 22.40 -4.40
CA GLU A 774 -3.67 21.05 -4.96
C GLU A 774 -2.34 20.38 -4.59
N GLY A 775 -2.30 19.06 -4.62
CA GLY A 775 -1.06 18.35 -4.32
C GLY A 775 -1.14 16.86 -4.57
N VAL A 776 -0.01 16.25 -4.87
CA VAL A 776 0.20 14.80 -4.90
C VAL A 776 1.51 14.48 -4.21
N ALA A 777 1.53 13.44 -3.38
CA ALA A 777 2.73 12.90 -2.79
C ALA A 777 2.69 11.36 -2.88
N VAL A 778 3.79 10.75 -3.30
CA VAL A 778 3.90 9.29 -3.40
C VAL A 778 5.18 8.82 -2.73
N PHE A 779 5.06 7.76 -1.96
CA PHE A 779 6.15 7.07 -1.30
C PHE A 779 6.15 5.58 -1.68
N VAL A 780 7.33 5.06 -2.00
CA VAL A 780 7.56 3.61 -2.08
C VAL A 780 8.12 3.17 -0.73
N LEU A 781 7.48 2.20 -0.09
CA LEU A 781 7.75 1.79 1.27
C LEU A 781 8.11 0.31 1.35
N LYS A 782 9.06 -0.02 2.21
CA LYS A 782 9.45 -1.39 2.56
C LYS A 782 9.72 -1.47 4.06
N ARG A 783 9.65 -2.67 4.65
CA ARG A 783 10.22 -2.88 5.99
C ARG A 783 11.68 -2.43 5.97
N LEU A 784 12.15 -1.78 7.03
CA LEU A 784 13.52 -1.29 7.09
C LEU A 784 14.52 -2.44 6.92
N SER A 785 14.26 -3.59 7.54
CA SER A 785 15.02 -4.83 7.36
C SER A 785 15.13 -5.27 5.90
N ASP A 786 14.02 -5.22 5.16
CA ASP A 786 13.98 -5.57 3.73
C ASP A 786 14.69 -4.54 2.85
N ALA A 787 14.52 -3.24 3.16
CA ALA A 787 15.21 -2.17 2.45
C ALA A 787 16.72 -2.25 2.61
N LEU A 788 17.20 -2.55 3.83
CA LEU A 788 18.61 -2.77 4.11
C LEU A 788 19.12 -4.05 3.43
N ARG A 789 18.35 -5.14 3.44
CA ARG A 789 18.70 -6.39 2.75
C ARG A 789 18.87 -6.16 1.25
N ASP A 790 17.97 -5.40 0.65
CA ASP A 790 17.92 -5.18 -0.79
C ASP A 790 18.80 -3.98 -1.22
N ASN A 791 19.50 -3.35 -0.28
CA ASN A 791 20.37 -2.19 -0.48
C ASN A 791 19.66 -1.02 -1.17
N ASP A 792 18.42 -0.78 -0.76
CA ASP A 792 17.64 0.36 -1.26
C ASP A 792 18.20 1.68 -0.75
N ARG A 793 18.00 2.74 -1.53
CA ARG A 793 18.13 4.11 -1.04
C ARG A 793 17.11 4.33 0.08
N ILE A 794 17.48 4.99 1.16
CA ILE A 794 16.55 5.32 2.26
C ILE A 794 16.46 6.84 2.39
N HIS A 795 15.31 7.40 2.02
CA HIS A 795 15.04 8.84 2.15
C HIS A 795 14.71 9.25 3.59
N GLY A 796 14.08 8.34 4.33
CA GLY A 796 13.71 8.52 5.72
C GLY A 796 13.16 7.21 6.28
N ILE A 797 13.13 7.11 7.60
CA ILE A 797 12.63 5.95 8.32
C ILE A 797 11.42 6.38 9.14
N VAL A 798 10.27 5.77 8.89
CA VAL A 798 9.06 5.94 9.69
C VAL A 798 9.20 5.09 10.95
N ARG A 799 9.45 5.76 12.08
CA ARG A 799 9.67 5.10 13.38
C ARG A 799 8.38 4.84 14.13
N GLY A 800 7.48 5.81 14.15
CA GLY A 800 6.20 5.65 14.81
C GLY A 800 5.16 6.65 14.34
N ILE A 801 3.90 6.24 14.45
CA ILE A 801 2.73 7.04 14.09
C ILE A 801 1.77 7.02 15.26
N GLY A 802 1.39 8.18 15.77
CA GLY A 802 0.37 8.33 16.78
C GLY A 802 -0.86 9.01 16.22
N VAL A 803 -2.03 8.47 16.55
CA VAL A 803 -3.32 9.04 16.16
C VAL A 803 -4.15 9.25 17.42
N SER A 804 -4.87 10.37 17.47
CA SER A 804 -5.82 10.66 18.53
C SER A 804 -7.01 11.45 17.99
N ARG A 805 -8.21 11.05 18.41
CA ARG A 805 -9.40 11.91 18.34
C ARG A 805 -9.53 12.75 19.62
N HIS A 806 -10.12 13.95 19.55
CA HIS A 806 -10.08 14.90 20.67
C HIS A 806 -11.33 15.76 20.85
N GLY A 807 -11.74 15.96 22.10
CA GLY A 807 -12.72 17.01 22.46
C GLY A 807 -12.08 18.39 22.66
N LYS A 808 -10.77 18.42 22.98
CA LYS A 808 -9.95 19.63 23.13
C LYS A 808 -8.72 19.50 22.24
N LYS A 809 -8.53 20.42 21.29
CA LYS A 809 -7.55 20.31 20.20
C LYS A 809 -6.13 20.07 20.69
N SER A 810 -5.57 20.98 21.50
CA SER A 810 -4.20 20.83 22.03
C SER A 810 -3.98 19.50 22.75
N ALA A 811 -4.88 19.08 23.64
CA ALA A 811 -4.76 17.81 24.36
C ALA A 811 -4.79 16.57 23.43
N GLY A 812 -5.53 16.65 22.32
CA GLY A 812 -5.53 15.63 21.28
C GLY A 812 -4.19 15.52 20.56
N ILE A 813 -3.64 16.67 20.18
CA ILE A 813 -2.34 16.76 19.51
C ILE A 813 -1.24 16.21 20.41
N GLN A 814 -1.24 16.60 21.69
CA GLN A 814 -0.30 16.05 22.68
C GLN A 814 -0.42 14.53 22.81
N ARG A 815 -1.64 13.99 22.80
CA ARG A 815 -1.86 12.53 22.87
C ARG A 815 -1.33 11.83 21.62
N ALA A 816 -1.57 12.39 20.43
CA ALA A 816 -1.02 11.86 19.18
C ALA A 816 0.51 11.85 19.20
N MET A 817 1.15 12.94 19.65
CA MET A 817 2.62 13.02 19.78
C MET A 817 3.18 11.99 20.76
N ARG A 818 2.57 11.85 21.95
CA ARG A 818 3.00 10.85 22.95
C ARG A 818 2.84 9.42 22.42
N ARG A 819 1.72 9.10 21.77
CA ARG A 819 1.49 7.80 21.12
C ARG A 819 2.52 7.52 20.02
N ALA A 820 2.90 8.53 19.24
CA ALA A 820 3.94 8.38 18.22
C ALA A 820 5.31 8.06 18.86
N GLY A 821 5.65 8.71 19.97
CA GLY A 821 6.85 8.41 20.76
C GLY A 821 6.82 7.02 21.40
N GLU A 822 5.68 6.59 21.93
CA GLU A 822 5.46 5.25 22.46
C GLU A 822 5.62 4.17 21.38
N ASP A 823 4.97 4.34 20.23
CA ASP A 823 5.06 3.44 19.06
C ASP A 823 6.49 3.37 18.51
N ALA A 824 7.18 4.51 18.44
CA ALA A 824 8.58 4.60 18.00
C ALA A 824 9.59 4.12 19.05
N ARG A 825 9.20 4.03 20.33
CA ARG A 825 10.10 3.85 21.48
C ARG A 825 11.19 4.94 21.52
N ILE A 826 10.80 6.20 21.25
CA ILE A 826 11.68 7.38 21.22
C ILE A 826 11.24 8.40 22.27
N SER A 827 12.19 8.95 23.04
CA SER A 827 11.92 10.03 24.02
C SER A 827 11.60 11.34 23.31
N SER A 828 10.74 12.18 23.90
CA SER A 828 10.41 13.51 23.38
C SER A 828 11.65 14.36 23.12
N ASP A 829 12.64 14.30 24.00
CA ASP A 829 13.87 15.11 23.93
C ASP A 829 14.76 14.73 22.74
N SER A 830 14.45 13.62 22.07
CA SER A 830 15.15 13.16 20.87
C SER A 830 14.62 13.82 19.59
N VAL A 831 13.46 14.48 19.62
CA VAL A 831 12.88 15.16 18.45
C VAL A 831 13.61 16.49 18.24
N SER A 832 14.14 16.70 17.04
CA SER A 832 14.98 17.85 16.68
C SER A 832 14.17 19.03 16.14
N PHE A 833 13.05 18.77 15.48
CA PHE A 833 12.09 19.78 15.02
C PHE A 833 10.73 19.15 14.72
N VAL A 834 9.70 19.97 14.56
CA VAL A 834 8.37 19.55 14.11
C VAL A 834 7.99 20.31 12.84
N GLU A 835 7.66 19.57 11.78
CA GLU A 835 6.91 20.11 10.65
C GLU A 835 5.42 20.11 11.04
N SER A 836 4.90 21.32 11.22
CA SER A 836 3.56 21.56 11.72
C SER A 836 2.50 21.47 10.62
N ALA A 837 1.28 21.08 10.99
CA ALA A 837 0.13 21.18 10.09
C ALA A 837 -0.22 22.64 9.78
N ALA A 838 0.08 23.57 10.69
CA ALA A 838 -0.20 25.00 10.68
C ALA A 838 -0.67 25.55 9.34
N ALA A 839 -1.99 25.66 9.21
CA ALA A 839 -2.65 26.07 7.98
C ALA A 839 -2.82 27.58 7.88
N GLY A 840 -2.56 28.33 8.96
CA GLY A 840 -2.88 29.76 9.06
C GLY A 840 -4.24 30.02 9.69
N VAL A 841 -4.82 29.05 10.40
CA VAL A 841 -6.06 29.25 11.17
C VAL A 841 -5.66 29.54 12.63
N PRO A 842 -5.85 30.76 13.16
CA PRO A 842 -5.22 31.17 14.42
C PRO A 842 -5.47 30.24 15.61
N ALA A 843 -6.71 29.76 15.76
CA ALA A 843 -7.06 28.85 16.86
C ALA A 843 -6.39 27.47 16.73
N ASP A 844 -6.14 27.01 15.50
CA ASP A 844 -5.55 25.71 15.22
C ASP A 844 -4.04 25.79 15.39
N ASP A 845 -3.43 26.82 14.81
CA ASP A 845 -2.00 27.10 14.93
C ASP A 845 -1.59 27.26 16.41
N MET A 846 -2.38 28.01 17.22
CA MET A 846 -2.10 28.16 18.65
C MET A 846 -2.25 26.85 19.43
N ALA A 847 -3.30 26.07 19.15
CA ALA A 847 -3.50 24.78 19.82
C ALA A 847 -2.38 23.79 19.51
N GLU A 848 -1.85 23.84 18.29
CA GLU A 848 -0.71 23.03 17.86
C GLU A 848 0.59 23.51 18.51
N LEU A 849 0.83 24.82 18.54
CA LEU A 849 1.99 25.40 19.22
C LEU A 849 2.03 25.01 20.70
N ASP A 850 0.92 25.18 21.42
CA ASP A 850 0.79 24.79 22.83
C ASP A 850 1.09 23.30 23.04
N ALA A 851 0.65 22.46 22.11
CA ALA A 851 0.89 21.02 22.18
C ALA A 851 2.36 20.66 21.93
N ILE A 852 2.99 21.27 20.93
CA ILE A 852 4.41 21.08 20.62
C ILE A 852 5.25 21.50 21.84
N GLN A 853 5.01 22.69 22.38
CA GLN A 853 5.76 23.20 23.53
C GLN A 853 5.57 22.32 24.78
N SER A 854 4.36 21.79 24.99
CA SER A 854 4.07 20.91 26.13
C SER A 854 4.73 19.53 26.02
N VAL A 855 4.92 18.98 24.82
CA VAL A 855 5.48 17.63 24.63
C VAL A 855 6.99 17.67 24.40
N TYR A 856 7.48 18.62 23.61
CA TYR A 856 8.85 18.68 23.13
C TYR A 856 9.66 19.87 23.66
N GLY A 857 9.03 20.83 24.35
CA GLY A 857 9.69 22.00 24.95
C GLY A 857 9.58 23.29 24.14
N GLU A 858 9.80 24.43 24.81
CA GLU A 858 9.55 25.78 24.25
C GLU A 858 10.50 26.21 23.13
N SER A 859 11.71 25.64 23.09
CA SER A 859 12.78 25.99 22.16
C SER A 859 12.80 25.14 20.89
N LEU A 860 11.88 24.18 20.73
CA LEU A 860 11.88 23.30 19.56
C LEU A 860 11.59 24.10 18.27
N PRO A 861 12.40 23.96 17.22
CA PRO A 861 12.11 24.53 15.90
C PRO A 861 10.83 23.96 15.25
N ILE A 862 10.09 24.81 14.55
CA ILE A 862 8.79 24.48 13.94
C ILE A 862 8.73 24.94 12.47
N GLY A 863 8.67 23.99 11.53
CA GLY A 863 8.46 24.25 10.11
C GLY A 863 6.97 24.32 9.74
N ALA A 864 6.63 25.00 8.64
CA ALA A 864 5.27 25.04 8.10
C ALA A 864 5.25 25.24 6.58
N ILE A 865 5.17 24.16 5.81
CA ILE A 865 5.16 24.17 4.33
C ILE A 865 3.96 24.93 3.75
N ASN A 866 2.81 24.92 4.44
CA ASN A 866 1.56 25.50 3.97
C ASN A 866 1.66 27.03 3.76
N ALA A 867 2.63 27.70 4.38
CA ALA A 867 2.92 29.11 4.12
C ALA A 867 3.34 29.39 2.66
N GLN A 868 3.98 28.43 2.00
CA GLN A 868 4.56 28.60 0.66
C GLN A 868 3.69 27.99 -0.45
N ILE A 869 3.07 26.84 -0.17
CA ILE A 869 2.32 26.07 -1.18
C ILE A 869 0.82 26.02 -0.92
N GLY A 870 0.36 26.42 0.27
CA GLY A 870 -1.03 26.31 0.69
C GLY A 870 -1.42 24.92 1.20
N HIS A 871 -2.66 24.78 1.63
CA HIS A 871 -3.20 23.59 2.25
C HIS A 871 -3.81 22.64 1.20
N ALA A 872 -3.06 21.60 0.83
CA ALA A 872 -3.42 20.58 -0.17
C ALA A 872 -4.40 19.48 0.31
N ALA A 873 -5.21 19.77 1.33
CA ALA A 873 -6.17 18.85 1.97
C ALA A 873 -5.59 17.44 2.19
N GLY A 874 -6.13 16.40 1.53
CA GLY A 874 -5.69 15.01 1.73
C GLY A 874 -4.21 14.76 1.42
N ALA A 875 -3.58 15.62 0.62
CA ALA A 875 -2.16 15.54 0.27
C ALA A 875 -1.24 16.39 1.17
N SER A 876 -1.78 17.29 2.01
CA SER A 876 -0.99 18.26 2.79
C SER A 876 0.15 17.60 3.58
N ALA A 877 -0.20 16.61 4.42
CA ALA A 877 0.80 15.93 5.23
C ALA A 877 1.78 15.09 4.40
N GLY A 878 1.38 14.63 3.21
CA GLY A 878 2.29 13.97 2.26
C GLY A 878 3.38 14.92 1.76
N LEU A 879 3.03 16.17 1.43
CA LEU A 879 4.00 17.20 1.06
C LEU A 879 4.89 17.59 2.24
N SER A 880 4.35 17.68 3.45
CA SER A 880 5.11 17.87 4.70
C SER A 880 6.11 16.74 4.96
N ILE A 881 5.72 15.48 4.78
CA ILE A 881 6.62 14.32 4.90
C ILE A 881 7.74 14.40 3.86
N ALA A 882 7.41 14.70 2.60
CA ALA A 882 8.40 14.84 1.55
C ALA A 882 9.42 15.95 1.86
N LYS A 883 8.96 17.14 2.27
CA LYS A 883 9.83 18.25 2.74
C LYS A 883 10.71 17.80 3.91
N THR A 884 10.12 17.20 4.94
CA THR A 884 10.83 16.76 6.15
C THR A 884 11.93 15.76 5.80
N THR A 885 11.70 14.86 4.84
CA THR A 885 12.74 13.92 4.37
C THR A 885 13.88 14.61 3.62
N PHE A 886 13.68 15.77 2.98
CA PHE A 886 14.79 16.59 2.45
C PHE A 886 15.55 17.28 3.58
N GLU A 887 14.85 17.91 4.52
CA GLU A 887 15.45 18.62 5.67
C GLU A 887 16.31 17.69 6.53
N LEU A 888 15.84 16.46 6.77
CA LEU A 888 16.61 15.42 7.47
C LEU A 888 17.86 14.97 6.69
N GLN A 889 17.81 14.92 5.36
CA GLN A 889 18.93 14.51 4.52
C GLN A 889 20.04 15.57 4.47
N GLU A 890 19.64 16.81 4.20
CA GLU A 890 20.51 17.99 4.14
C GLU A 890 20.96 18.46 5.53
N GLN A 891 20.28 18.00 6.59
CA GLN A 891 20.53 18.43 7.97
C GLN A 891 20.33 19.94 8.16
N GLU A 892 19.34 20.49 7.47
CA GLU A 892 19.00 21.91 7.52
C GLU A 892 17.49 22.07 7.58
N LEU A 893 17.02 22.87 8.54
CA LEU A 893 15.62 23.25 8.66
C LEU A 893 15.37 24.59 7.97
N ARG A 894 14.24 24.70 7.26
CA ARG A 894 13.81 25.94 6.60
C ARG A 894 12.63 26.56 7.36
N MET A 895 12.87 27.73 7.96
CA MET A 895 11.98 28.41 8.91
C MET A 895 11.48 29.77 8.39
N PRO A 896 10.19 30.12 8.60
CA PRO A 896 9.68 31.45 8.29
C PRO A 896 10.42 32.53 9.08
N SER A 897 10.72 33.67 8.44
CA SER A 897 11.39 34.81 9.07
C SER A 897 10.46 35.47 10.10
N GLY A 898 10.58 35.13 11.39
CA GLY A 898 9.72 35.71 12.43
C GLY A 898 10.15 35.55 13.90
N ARG A 899 11.21 34.78 14.20
CA ARG A 899 11.75 34.66 15.58
C ARG A 899 13.19 35.16 15.75
N SER A 900 13.80 35.73 14.71
CA SER A 900 15.03 36.51 14.87
C SER A 900 14.66 37.92 15.35
N SER A 901 15.21 38.34 16.48
CA SER A 901 15.08 39.70 17.01
C SER A 901 15.82 40.76 16.19
N SER A 902 16.43 40.40 15.06
CA SER A 902 17.05 41.35 14.13
C SER A 902 16.17 41.58 12.90
N ALA A 903 15.88 42.84 12.62
CA ALA A 903 15.20 43.31 11.42
C ALA A 903 16.09 43.17 10.16
N SER A 904 16.49 41.95 9.83
CA SER A 904 17.13 41.57 8.57
C SER A 904 16.30 40.46 7.92
N HIS A 905 15.92 40.67 6.66
CA HIS A 905 15.15 39.75 5.81
C HIS A 905 15.95 38.48 5.41
N ASP A 906 16.77 37.95 6.31
CA ASP A 906 17.57 36.75 6.04
C ASP A 906 16.81 35.50 6.46
N HIS A 907 16.33 34.78 5.45
CA HIS A 907 15.76 33.44 5.58
C HIS A 907 16.86 32.42 5.89
N ALA A 908 17.35 32.41 7.14
CA ALA A 908 18.49 31.59 7.52
C ALA A 908 18.12 30.08 7.56
N ALA A 909 18.92 29.26 6.88
CA ALA A 909 18.93 27.81 7.11
C ALA A 909 19.42 27.56 8.54
N GLN A 910 18.66 26.81 9.33
CA GLN A 910 19.09 26.41 10.66
C GLN A 910 19.75 25.02 10.55
N PRO A 911 21.06 24.88 10.86
CA PRO A 911 21.71 23.58 10.85
C PRO A 911 21.10 22.67 11.92
N LEU A 912 20.87 21.41 11.56
CA LEU A 912 20.33 20.38 12.42
C LEU A 912 21.45 19.43 12.85
N GLY A 913 21.85 19.50 14.12
CA GLY A 913 22.74 18.51 14.71
C GLY A 913 21.99 17.25 15.14
N PRO A 914 22.64 16.06 15.14
CA PRO A 914 22.07 14.91 15.84
C PRO A 914 21.90 15.24 17.32
N ASN A 915 20.85 14.70 17.94
CA ASN A 915 20.62 14.84 19.37
C ASN A 915 21.68 14.08 20.20
N ASP A 916 21.61 14.16 21.53
CA ASP A 916 22.50 13.46 22.46
C ASP A 916 22.54 11.93 22.26
N SER A 917 21.53 11.35 21.59
CA SER A 917 21.47 9.93 21.22
C SER A 917 22.12 9.59 19.87
N GLY A 918 22.67 10.58 19.16
CA GLY A 918 23.27 10.44 17.83
C GLY A 918 22.26 10.29 16.69
N ARG A 919 20.96 10.46 16.96
CA ARG A 919 19.87 10.34 15.96
C ARG A 919 19.38 11.73 15.54
N LEU A 920 18.91 11.83 14.31
CA LEU A 920 18.21 13.02 13.82
C LEU A 920 16.77 12.64 13.49
N VAL A 921 15.84 13.09 14.34
CA VAL A 921 14.41 12.72 14.29
C VAL A 921 13.57 13.98 14.17
N ALA A 922 12.59 13.96 13.27
CA ALA A 922 11.63 15.03 13.07
C ALA A 922 10.21 14.53 13.32
N GLY A 923 9.36 15.39 13.87
CA GLY A 923 7.92 15.16 13.95
C GLY A 923 7.20 15.77 12.75
N VAL A 924 6.17 15.11 12.23
CA VAL A 924 5.23 15.71 11.25
C VAL A 924 3.82 15.60 11.80
N THR A 925 3.14 16.74 11.95
CA THR A 925 1.77 16.79 12.47
C THR A 925 0.77 16.97 11.33
N ALA A 926 -0.38 16.31 11.43
CA ALA A 926 -1.52 16.50 10.55
C ALA A 926 -2.81 16.64 11.37
N LEU A 927 -3.61 17.66 11.07
CA LEU A 927 -4.84 17.96 11.80
C LEU A 927 -6.04 17.96 10.85
N HIS A 928 -7.13 17.32 11.27
CA HIS A 928 -8.41 17.47 10.61
C HIS A 928 -9.55 17.43 11.61
N CYS A 929 -10.25 18.56 11.75
CA CYS A 929 -11.39 18.69 12.67
C CYS A 929 -11.04 18.30 14.11
N ASP A 930 -11.53 17.15 14.57
CA ASP A 930 -11.25 16.58 15.89
C ASP A 930 -10.25 15.41 15.88
N THR A 931 -9.52 15.22 14.79
CA THR A 931 -8.48 14.18 14.64
C THR A 931 -7.11 14.82 14.50
N ALA A 932 -6.15 14.31 15.27
CA ALA A 932 -4.74 14.66 15.19
C ALA A 932 -3.91 13.41 14.91
N CYS A 933 -2.98 13.52 13.97
CA CYS A 933 -1.99 12.50 13.67
C CYS A 933 -0.58 13.11 13.82
N HIS A 934 0.36 12.31 14.30
CA HIS A 934 1.75 12.71 14.42
C HIS A 934 2.67 11.56 13.99
N ILE A 935 3.65 11.83 13.13
CA ILE A 935 4.62 10.86 12.63
C ILE A 935 6.01 11.25 13.13
N LEU A 936 6.79 10.27 13.58
CA LEU A 936 8.22 10.44 13.84
C LEU A 936 9.03 9.85 12.67
N LEU A 937 9.78 10.72 12.00
CA LEU A 937 10.66 10.40 10.89
C LEU A 937 12.13 10.52 11.32
N GLU A 938 12.93 9.50 11.07
CA GLU A 938 14.37 9.55 11.29
C GLU A 938 15.12 9.66 9.95
N ARG A 939 16.27 10.36 9.99
CA ARG A 939 17.20 10.43 8.87
C ARG A 939 17.60 9.02 8.38
N GLY A 940 17.38 8.75 7.10
CA GLY A 940 17.97 7.59 6.43
C GLY A 940 19.48 7.77 6.27
N LYS A 941 20.28 6.72 6.46
CA LYS A 941 21.71 6.79 6.12
C LYS A 941 21.82 7.05 4.61
N PRO A 942 22.56 8.08 4.16
CA PRO A 942 22.82 8.26 2.74
C PRO A 942 23.62 7.06 2.25
N VAL A 943 22.96 6.19 1.50
CA VAL A 943 23.66 5.24 0.62
C VAL A 943 24.03 6.03 -0.61
N ASN A 944 25.31 6.05 -0.98
CA ASN A 944 25.72 6.62 -2.27
C ASN A 944 24.98 5.82 -3.36
N VAL A 945 23.91 6.40 -3.90
CA VAL A 945 23.28 5.89 -5.10
C VAL A 945 24.31 6.09 -6.20
N LEU A 946 25.04 5.02 -6.52
CA LEU A 946 25.55 4.88 -7.87
C LEU A 946 24.35 5.14 -8.77
N GLN A 947 24.37 6.24 -9.54
CA GLN A 947 23.56 6.30 -10.74
C GLN A 947 23.82 4.97 -11.44
N ARG A 948 22.79 4.10 -11.52
CA ARG A 948 22.88 2.90 -12.34
C ARG A 948 23.11 3.42 -13.75
N SER A 949 24.37 3.47 -14.17
CA SER A 949 24.74 3.93 -15.50
C SER A 949 24.01 3.01 -16.46
N VAL A 950 23.17 3.59 -17.30
CA VAL A 950 22.59 2.92 -18.46
C VAL A 950 23.78 2.46 -19.29
N LEU A 951 24.16 1.19 -19.14
CA LEU A 951 25.13 0.58 -20.03
C LEU A 951 24.47 0.56 -21.42
N PRO A 952 25.19 0.99 -22.48
CA PRO A 952 24.72 0.78 -23.83
C PRO A 952 24.43 -0.71 -24.00
N LYS A 953 23.29 -1.04 -24.63
CA LYS A 953 22.99 -2.40 -25.09
C LYS A 953 24.03 -2.82 -26.12
N GLU A 954 25.21 -3.22 -25.66
CA GLU A 954 26.07 -4.10 -26.44
C GLU A 954 25.60 -5.53 -26.24
N THR A 955 25.66 -6.27 -27.33
CA THR A 955 25.12 -7.61 -27.50
C THR A 955 25.74 -8.54 -26.47
N ILE A 956 25.04 -8.81 -25.37
CA ILE A 956 25.46 -9.78 -24.36
C ILE A 956 25.60 -11.13 -25.07
N ALA A 957 26.83 -11.59 -25.26
CA ALA A 957 27.12 -12.98 -25.60
C ALA A 957 26.41 -13.87 -24.56
N GLN A 958 25.64 -14.86 -25.02
CA GLN A 958 24.77 -15.68 -24.17
C GLN A 958 25.54 -16.22 -22.96
N THR A 959 25.14 -15.78 -21.77
CA THR A 959 25.80 -16.14 -20.51
C THR A 959 25.56 -17.63 -20.21
N PRO A 960 26.61 -18.43 -19.92
CA PRO A 960 26.47 -19.82 -19.53
C PRO A 960 25.56 -20.02 -18.32
N GLN A 961 24.67 -21.01 -18.36
CA GLN A 961 23.75 -21.35 -17.27
C GLN A 961 24.13 -22.68 -16.61
N ILE A 962 23.73 -22.88 -15.34
CA ILE A 962 23.90 -24.15 -14.62
C ILE A 962 22.58 -24.93 -14.65
N ILE A 963 22.54 -26.01 -15.43
CA ILE A 963 21.38 -26.89 -15.56
C ILE A 963 21.57 -28.09 -14.63
N ARG A 964 20.57 -28.37 -13.80
CA ARG A 964 20.64 -29.36 -12.71
C ARG A 964 19.73 -30.55 -12.99
N PHE A 965 20.23 -31.74 -12.70
CA PHE A 965 19.53 -33.02 -12.82
C PHE A 965 19.60 -33.79 -11.50
N PHE A 966 18.56 -34.59 -11.24
CA PHE A 966 18.44 -35.40 -10.05
C PHE A 966 17.79 -36.75 -10.37
N GLY A 967 18.25 -37.80 -9.71
CA GLY A 967 17.63 -39.12 -9.71
C GLY A 967 17.80 -39.81 -8.36
N PRO A 968 16.75 -40.42 -7.78
CA PRO A 968 16.88 -41.25 -6.59
C PRO A 968 17.95 -42.34 -6.76
N THR A 969 17.97 -42.98 -7.94
CA THR A 969 19.00 -43.92 -8.37
C THR A 969 19.84 -43.35 -9.53
N ALA A 970 20.98 -43.98 -9.82
CA ALA A 970 21.78 -43.65 -11.00
C ALA A 970 20.98 -43.85 -12.31
N GLY A 971 20.09 -44.84 -12.36
CA GLY A 971 19.21 -45.10 -13.50
C GLY A 971 18.21 -43.96 -13.75
N ASP A 972 17.62 -43.40 -12.70
CA ASP A 972 16.67 -42.27 -12.81
C ASP A 972 17.35 -40.99 -13.30
N LEU A 973 18.60 -40.77 -12.85
CA LEU A 973 19.41 -39.64 -13.30
C LEU A 973 19.75 -39.80 -14.79
N LEU A 974 20.18 -40.99 -15.21
CA LEU A 974 20.44 -41.32 -16.61
C LEU A 974 19.19 -41.18 -17.49
N GLY A 975 18.02 -41.57 -16.98
CA GLY A 975 16.74 -41.37 -17.66
C GLY A 975 16.44 -39.89 -17.89
N SER A 976 16.68 -39.05 -16.89
CA SER A 976 16.51 -37.59 -16.99
C SER A 976 17.46 -36.94 -17.99
N LEU A 977 18.70 -37.43 -18.08
CA LEU A 977 19.69 -36.96 -19.05
C LEU A 977 19.33 -37.39 -20.48
N LYS A 978 18.86 -38.63 -20.68
CA LYS A 978 18.36 -39.10 -21.98
C LYS A 978 17.18 -38.25 -22.48
N ALA A 979 16.28 -37.87 -21.58
CA ALA A 979 15.19 -36.93 -21.91
C ALA A 979 15.71 -35.54 -22.28
N CYS A 980 16.76 -35.05 -21.61
CA CYS A 980 17.43 -33.80 -21.97
C CYS A 980 18.09 -33.84 -23.34
N VAL A 981 18.73 -34.97 -23.72
CA VAL A 981 19.32 -35.13 -25.06
C VAL A 981 18.23 -35.05 -26.14
N GLN A 982 17.03 -35.58 -25.87
CA GLN A 982 15.89 -35.54 -26.80
C GLN A 982 15.22 -34.16 -26.87
N ASN A 983 15.19 -33.41 -25.77
CA ASN A 983 14.56 -32.08 -25.71
C ASN A 983 15.37 -31.10 -24.85
N PRO A 984 16.53 -30.63 -25.36
CA PRO A 984 17.42 -29.80 -24.57
C PRO A 984 16.86 -28.41 -24.30
N GLY A 985 16.01 -27.87 -25.19
CA GLY A 985 15.41 -26.55 -25.03
C GLY A 985 14.51 -26.45 -23.78
N ALA A 986 13.72 -27.47 -23.50
CA ALA A 986 12.88 -27.52 -22.31
C ALA A 986 13.71 -27.60 -21.01
N SER A 987 14.79 -28.39 -21.01
CA SER A 987 15.70 -28.50 -19.86
C SER A 987 16.54 -27.23 -19.66
N PHE A 988 16.94 -26.56 -20.74
CA PHE A 988 17.69 -25.31 -20.70
C PHE A 988 16.85 -24.15 -20.13
N ALA A 989 15.55 -24.09 -20.44
CA ALA A 989 14.64 -23.07 -19.93
C ALA A 989 14.24 -23.24 -18.45
N THR A 990 14.50 -24.41 -17.83
CA THR A 990 13.99 -24.74 -16.48
C THR A 990 15.07 -25.29 -15.55
N SER A 991 15.78 -24.41 -14.82
CA SER A 991 16.69 -24.84 -13.74
C SER A 991 15.91 -25.21 -12.46
N LYS A 992 15.73 -26.49 -12.20
CA LYS A 992 15.08 -27.02 -10.99
C LYS A 992 16.04 -27.05 -9.78
N LYS A 993 15.51 -26.79 -8.57
CA LYS A 993 16.23 -26.99 -7.30
C LYS A 993 15.82 -28.33 -6.69
N PHE A 994 16.80 -29.11 -6.21
CA PHE A 994 16.57 -30.43 -5.63
C PHE A 994 17.08 -30.50 -4.20
N TYR A 995 16.21 -30.89 -3.26
CA TYR A 995 16.53 -30.98 -1.83
C TYR A 995 16.60 -32.43 -1.30
N GLN A 996 16.44 -33.42 -2.18
CA GLN A 996 16.36 -34.84 -1.84
C GLN A 996 17.74 -35.51 -1.88
N SER A 997 17.95 -36.55 -1.06
CA SER A 997 19.14 -37.41 -1.18
C SER A 997 19.03 -38.28 -2.42
N GLY A 998 20.16 -38.50 -3.08
CA GLY A 998 20.22 -39.24 -4.34
C GLY A 998 21.39 -38.78 -5.21
N HIS A 999 21.33 -39.18 -6.47
CA HIS A 999 22.32 -38.82 -7.48
C HIS A 999 21.96 -37.46 -8.08
N ARG A 1000 22.95 -36.56 -8.17
CA ARG A 1000 22.81 -35.23 -8.73
C ARG A 1000 23.86 -35.01 -9.81
N LEU A 1001 23.48 -34.23 -10.81
CA LEU A 1001 24.39 -33.79 -11.85
C LEU A 1001 24.11 -32.33 -12.19
N ALA A 1002 25.16 -31.54 -12.40
CA ALA A 1002 25.07 -30.17 -12.91
C ALA A 1002 25.90 -30.03 -14.19
N ILE A 1003 25.33 -29.39 -15.21
CA ILE A 1003 26.01 -29.06 -16.47
C ILE A 1003 26.01 -27.54 -16.64
N VAL A 1004 27.18 -26.96 -16.85
CA VAL A 1004 27.32 -25.57 -17.31
C VAL A 1004 27.22 -25.55 -18.83
N ALA A 1005 26.26 -24.82 -19.40
CA ALA A 1005 26.09 -24.71 -20.86
C ALA A 1005 25.57 -23.32 -21.25
N ALA A 1006 26.08 -22.77 -22.35
CA ALA A 1006 25.63 -21.50 -22.91
C ALA A 1006 24.46 -21.65 -23.89
N THR A 1007 24.27 -22.85 -24.44
CA THR A 1007 23.22 -23.15 -25.42
C THR A 1007 22.55 -24.51 -25.16
N PRO A 1008 21.31 -24.71 -25.64
CA PRO A 1008 20.67 -26.03 -25.65
C PRO A 1008 21.50 -27.10 -26.37
N GLU A 1009 22.21 -26.74 -27.44
CA GLU A 1009 23.06 -27.66 -28.21
C GLU A 1009 24.28 -28.12 -27.39
N GLU A 1010 24.91 -27.19 -26.67
CA GLU A 1010 26.01 -27.51 -25.76
C GLU A 1010 25.51 -28.39 -24.60
N LEU A 1011 24.32 -28.09 -24.06
CA LEU A 1011 23.68 -28.89 -23.03
C LEU A 1011 23.42 -30.33 -23.51
N ALA A 1012 22.88 -30.49 -24.72
CA ALA A 1012 22.61 -31.79 -25.32
C ALA A 1012 23.89 -32.61 -25.50
N ARG A 1013 24.95 -31.98 -26.05
CA ARG A 1013 26.25 -32.63 -26.25
C ARG A 1013 26.87 -33.10 -24.93
N LYS A 1014 26.83 -32.26 -23.89
CA LYS A 1014 27.37 -32.59 -22.56
C LYS A 1014 26.51 -33.65 -21.85
N ALA A 1015 25.19 -33.61 -22.00
CA ALA A 1015 24.29 -34.63 -21.46
C ALA A 1015 24.51 -35.98 -22.15
N ASP A 1016 24.67 -36.01 -23.47
CA ASP A 1016 24.94 -37.23 -24.24
C ASP A 1016 26.31 -37.85 -23.92
N LEU A 1017 27.34 -37.01 -23.72
CA LEU A 1017 28.65 -37.46 -23.23
C LEU A 1017 28.51 -38.25 -21.92
N VAL A 1018 27.74 -37.72 -20.97
CA VAL A 1018 27.51 -38.39 -19.68
C VAL A 1018 26.69 -39.67 -19.86
N VAL A 1019 25.63 -39.65 -20.69
CA VAL A 1019 24.79 -40.84 -20.94
C VAL A 1019 25.62 -42.00 -21.47
N ASN A 1020 26.57 -41.73 -22.38
CA ASN A 1020 27.39 -42.76 -23.02
C ASN A 1020 28.59 -43.22 -22.18
N GLN A 1021 29.00 -42.43 -21.18
CA GLN A 1021 30.22 -42.68 -20.40
C GLN A 1021 29.98 -42.75 -18.88
N PHE A 1022 28.73 -42.84 -18.41
CA PHE A 1022 28.38 -42.73 -16.99
C PHE A 1022 29.19 -43.65 -16.04
N ASP A 1023 29.49 -44.86 -16.51
CA ASP A 1023 30.23 -45.89 -15.77
C ASP A 1023 31.76 -45.82 -15.95
N ASN A 1024 32.27 -44.98 -16.86
CA ASN A 1024 33.70 -44.79 -17.06
C ASN A 1024 34.28 -43.85 -15.99
N LYS A 1025 34.98 -44.42 -15.00
CA LYS A 1025 35.57 -43.66 -13.88
C LYS A 1025 36.71 -42.73 -14.30
N GLU A 1026 37.48 -43.08 -15.34
CA GLU A 1026 38.58 -42.25 -15.85
C GLU A 1026 38.04 -41.01 -16.57
N ALA A 1027 36.87 -41.11 -17.21
CA ALA A 1027 36.20 -39.99 -17.88
C ALA A 1027 35.68 -38.92 -16.91
N ARG A 1028 35.41 -39.25 -15.64
CA ARG A 1028 34.86 -38.31 -14.65
C ARG A 1028 35.77 -37.12 -14.36
N GLY A 1029 37.09 -37.33 -14.31
CA GLY A 1029 38.05 -36.24 -14.12
C GLY A 1029 38.04 -35.25 -15.30
N LEU A 1030 37.79 -35.73 -16.52
CA LEU A 1030 37.66 -34.90 -17.71
C LEU A 1030 36.32 -34.14 -17.76
N TRP A 1031 35.27 -34.65 -17.13
CA TRP A 1031 33.96 -34.00 -17.09
C TRP A 1031 33.96 -32.70 -16.29
N GLU A 1032 34.67 -32.67 -15.17
CA GLU A 1032 34.79 -31.46 -14.34
C GLU A 1032 35.42 -30.31 -15.14
N THR A 1033 36.44 -30.62 -15.95
CA THR A 1033 37.07 -29.63 -16.87
C THR A 1033 36.14 -29.14 -17.98
N GLN A 1034 35.04 -29.87 -18.26
CA GLN A 1034 34.01 -29.49 -19.22
C GLN A 1034 32.78 -28.82 -18.56
N GLY A 1035 32.84 -28.52 -17.26
CA GLY A 1035 31.74 -27.92 -16.52
C GLY A 1035 30.61 -28.91 -16.19
N ILE A 1036 30.93 -30.20 -16.06
CA ILE A 1036 29.99 -31.25 -15.69
C ILE A 1036 30.39 -31.78 -14.31
N ALA A 1037 29.52 -31.61 -13.32
CA ALA A 1037 29.75 -32.09 -11.96
C ALA A 1037 28.73 -33.17 -11.59
N VAL A 1038 29.19 -34.34 -11.13
CA VAL A 1038 28.36 -35.47 -10.71
C VAL A 1038 28.64 -35.80 -9.25
N GLY A 1039 27.61 -35.96 -8.44
CA GLY A 1039 27.78 -36.30 -7.03
C GLY A 1039 26.58 -37.01 -6.42
N GLN A 1040 26.85 -37.76 -5.35
CA GLN A 1040 25.82 -38.31 -4.48
C GLN A 1040 25.80 -37.48 -3.19
N VAL A 1041 24.65 -36.92 -2.86
CA VAL A 1041 24.54 -36.00 -1.72
C VAL A 1041 23.65 -36.63 -0.65
N GLY A 1042 24.16 -36.73 0.57
CA GLY A 1042 23.41 -37.17 1.74
C GLY A 1042 22.47 -36.10 2.29
N ASN A 1043 21.65 -36.45 3.29
CA ASN A 1043 20.69 -35.54 3.92
C ASN A 1043 21.32 -34.50 4.88
N LYS A 1044 22.64 -34.53 5.07
CA LYS A 1044 23.37 -33.60 5.94
C LYS A 1044 24.23 -32.67 5.09
N ARG A 1045 24.16 -31.36 5.38
CA ARG A 1045 25.06 -30.37 4.79
C ARG A 1045 26.51 -30.74 5.19
N PRO A 1046 27.45 -30.81 4.23
CA PRO A 1046 28.85 -31.01 4.55
C PRO A 1046 29.38 -29.78 5.30
N VAL A 1047 30.37 -30.00 6.18
CA VAL A 1047 31.12 -28.90 6.79
C VAL A 1047 32.00 -28.30 5.70
N VAL A 1048 31.80 -27.01 5.38
CA VAL A 1048 32.52 -26.31 4.31
C VAL A 1048 33.62 -25.46 4.93
N ALA A 1049 34.88 -25.74 4.58
CA ALA A 1049 36.01 -24.88 4.89
C ALA A 1049 36.37 -24.03 3.66
N CYS A 1050 36.45 -22.71 3.82
CA CYS A 1050 37.02 -21.82 2.81
C CYS A 1050 38.44 -21.45 3.21
N LEU A 1051 39.37 -21.64 2.27
CA LEU A 1051 40.80 -21.39 2.46
C LEU A 1051 41.20 -20.21 1.58
N PHE A 1052 41.66 -19.13 2.19
CA PHE A 1052 42.10 -17.92 1.51
C PHE A 1052 43.60 -18.01 1.20
N PRO A 1053 44.02 -17.97 -0.07
CA PRO A 1053 45.43 -18.06 -0.44
C PRO A 1053 46.24 -16.85 0.01
N GLY A 1054 47.53 -17.05 0.23
CA GLY A 1054 48.48 -15.97 0.48
C GLY A 1054 48.98 -15.31 -0.80
N GLN A 1055 50.08 -14.56 -0.68
CA GLN A 1055 50.80 -14.01 -1.82
C GLN A 1055 51.36 -15.14 -2.71
N GLY A 1056 51.13 -15.08 -4.03
CA GLY A 1056 51.61 -16.06 -5.01
C GLY A 1056 50.56 -16.51 -6.03
N SER A 1057 49.27 -16.28 -5.77
CA SER A 1057 48.17 -16.69 -6.66
C SER A 1057 47.74 -15.61 -7.66
N GLN A 1058 48.29 -14.39 -7.55
CA GLN A 1058 47.97 -13.28 -8.44
C GLN A 1058 48.52 -13.51 -9.86
N TYR A 1059 47.74 -13.12 -10.87
CA TYR A 1059 48.16 -13.11 -12.27
C TYR A 1059 47.55 -11.89 -13.00
N PRO A 1060 48.22 -11.37 -14.05
CA PRO A 1060 47.69 -10.22 -14.81
C PRO A 1060 46.30 -10.50 -15.39
N GLY A 1061 45.37 -9.58 -15.17
CA GLY A 1061 44.00 -9.68 -15.70
C GLY A 1061 43.11 -10.70 -14.97
N MET A 1062 43.48 -11.16 -13.77
CA MET A 1062 42.58 -11.96 -12.95
C MET A 1062 41.23 -11.26 -12.74
N LEU A 1063 40.14 -12.03 -12.67
CA LEU A 1063 38.77 -11.55 -12.40
C LEU A 1063 38.10 -10.72 -13.52
N ARG A 1064 38.78 -10.41 -14.62
CA ARG A 1064 38.16 -9.69 -15.76
C ARG A 1064 36.90 -10.35 -16.26
N GLU A 1065 36.96 -11.67 -16.48
CA GLU A 1065 35.84 -12.44 -17.00
C GLU A 1065 34.65 -12.46 -16.05
N ILE A 1066 34.89 -12.65 -14.74
CA ILE A 1066 33.80 -12.66 -13.75
C ILE A 1066 33.19 -11.27 -13.58
N ILE A 1067 33.99 -10.20 -13.63
CA ILE A 1067 33.51 -8.82 -13.56
C ILE A 1067 32.67 -8.49 -14.80
N ALA A 1068 33.11 -8.88 -15.99
CA ALA A 1068 32.38 -8.66 -17.24
C ALA A 1068 31.07 -9.48 -17.31
N ALA A 1069 31.07 -10.72 -16.81
CA ALA A 1069 29.94 -11.62 -16.90
C ALA A 1069 28.95 -11.52 -15.71
N CYS A 1070 29.37 -11.01 -14.56
CA CYS A 1070 28.57 -10.96 -13.33
C CYS A 1070 28.37 -9.49 -12.88
N PRO A 1071 27.16 -8.93 -13.03
CA PRO A 1071 26.86 -7.56 -12.59
C PRO A 1071 27.17 -7.30 -11.12
N GLN A 1072 27.01 -8.30 -10.26
CA GLN A 1072 27.35 -8.24 -8.83
C GLN A 1072 28.86 -8.11 -8.61
N ALA A 1073 29.68 -8.84 -9.40
CA ALA A 1073 31.13 -8.72 -9.34
C ALA A 1073 31.57 -7.32 -9.79
N SER A 1074 30.94 -6.77 -10.84
CA SER A 1074 31.18 -5.38 -11.25
C SER A 1074 30.78 -4.37 -10.17
N LEU A 1075 29.67 -4.59 -9.47
CA LEU A 1075 29.23 -3.71 -8.38
C LEU A 1075 30.19 -3.77 -7.17
N LEU A 1076 30.60 -4.97 -6.75
CA LEU A 1076 31.56 -5.16 -5.67
C LEU A 1076 32.92 -4.53 -6.00
N LYS A 1077 33.37 -4.63 -7.26
CA LYS A 1077 34.55 -3.94 -7.77
C LYS A 1077 34.45 -2.43 -7.56
N GLU A 1078 33.32 -1.82 -7.95
CA GLU A 1078 33.10 -0.38 -7.74
C GLU A 1078 33.03 0.01 -6.26
N GLN A 1079 32.46 -0.83 -5.40
CA GLN A 1079 32.45 -0.59 -3.94
C GLN A 1079 33.87 -0.59 -3.36
N MET A 1080 34.69 -1.57 -3.74
CA MET A 1080 36.09 -1.61 -3.34
C MET A 1080 36.86 -0.40 -3.88
N ASN A 1081 36.62 0.02 -5.13
CA ASN A 1081 37.19 1.25 -5.71
C ASN A 1081 36.89 2.48 -4.87
N GLN A 1082 35.64 2.64 -4.43
CA GLN A 1082 35.26 3.77 -3.60
C GLN A 1082 36.00 3.78 -2.26
N SER A 1083 36.13 2.61 -1.61
CA SER A 1083 36.89 2.50 -0.35
C SER A 1083 38.37 2.78 -0.57
N LEU A 1084 38.98 2.23 -1.62
CA LEU A 1084 40.39 2.47 -1.98
C LEU A 1084 40.65 3.97 -2.24
N LEU A 1085 39.81 4.62 -3.04
CA LEU A 1085 39.94 6.04 -3.37
C LEU A 1085 39.80 6.94 -2.15
N LYS A 1086 38.85 6.64 -1.24
CA LYS A 1086 38.71 7.37 0.04
C LYS A 1086 39.96 7.26 0.91
N MET A 1087 40.66 6.14 0.82
CA MET A 1087 41.90 5.89 1.56
C MET A 1087 43.14 6.43 0.82
N GLY A 1088 42.98 7.03 -0.36
CA GLY A 1088 44.08 7.53 -1.17
C GLY A 1088 44.90 6.42 -1.87
N HIS A 1089 44.28 5.26 -2.12
CA HIS A 1089 44.91 4.13 -2.78
C HIS A 1089 44.44 3.97 -4.25
N PRO A 1090 45.24 3.33 -5.13
CA PRO A 1090 44.88 3.07 -6.52
C PRO A 1090 43.59 2.24 -6.65
N THR A 1091 42.88 2.34 -7.78
CA THR A 1091 41.66 1.56 -8.00
C THR A 1091 41.95 0.08 -8.25
N PHE A 1092 40.90 -0.73 -8.23
CA PHE A 1092 40.91 -2.14 -8.58
C PHE A 1092 41.50 -2.36 -9.97
N GLU A 1093 41.13 -1.57 -10.97
CA GLU A 1093 41.71 -1.64 -12.32
C GLU A 1093 43.19 -1.26 -12.31
N ASP A 1094 43.55 -0.22 -11.56
CA ASP A 1094 44.95 0.15 -11.38
C ASP A 1094 45.74 -0.97 -10.74
N ILE A 1095 45.14 -1.82 -9.90
CA ILE A 1095 45.82 -2.91 -9.20
C ILE A 1095 45.82 -4.21 -10.04
N ILE A 1096 44.73 -4.50 -10.75
CA ILE A 1096 44.45 -5.79 -11.38
C ILE A 1096 44.68 -5.78 -12.91
N ASP A 1097 44.35 -4.68 -13.60
CA ASP A 1097 44.30 -4.62 -15.06
C ASP A 1097 45.59 -4.15 -15.73
N ASN A 1098 46.39 -3.28 -15.11
CA ASN A 1098 47.45 -2.55 -15.82
C ASN A 1098 48.90 -3.01 -15.56
N HIS A 1099 49.14 -4.25 -15.12
CA HIS A 1099 50.37 -4.54 -14.37
C HIS A 1099 51.15 -5.83 -14.68
N GLU A 1100 51.34 -6.18 -15.95
CA GLU A 1100 52.38 -7.17 -16.31
C GLU A 1100 53.81 -6.75 -15.84
N GLN A 1101 54.08 -5.47 -15.61
CA GLN A 1101 55.43 -4.96 -15.30
C GLN A 1101 55.76 -4.82 -13.80
N THR A 1102 54.76 -4.79 -12.91
CA THR A 1102 54.90 -4.45 -11.47
C THR A 1102 54.38 -5.52 -10.50
N LEU A 1103 53.54 -6.46 -10.97
CA LEU A 1103 53.04 -7.58 -10.15
C LEU A 1103 54.23 -8.43 -9.67
N GLY A 1104 54.41 -8.55 -8.35
CA GLY A 1104 55.56 -9.22 -7.74
C GLY A 1104 56.80 -8.34 -7.48
N LYS A 1105 56.81 -7.06 -7.89
CA LYS A 1105 57.86 -6.08 -7.57
C LYS A 1105 57.43 -5.05 -6.52
N ASP A 1106 56.17 -4.65 -6.55
CA ASP A 1106 55.53 -3.80 -5.54
C ASP A 1106 54.79 -4.70 -4.54
N VAL A 1107 55.30 -4.80 -3.31
CA VAL A 1107 54.80 -5.74 -2.29
C VAL A 1107 53.38 -5.35 -1.87
N PHE A 1108 53.10 -4.05 -1.72
CA PHE A 1108 51.78 -3.55 -1.33
C PHE A 1108 50.73 -3.83 -2.40
N ARG A 1109 50.98 -3.51 -3.67
CA ARG A 1109 50.04 -3.80 -4.75
C ARG A 1109 49.82 -5.30 -4.92
N THR A 1110 50.88 -6.10 -4.76
CA THR A 1110 50.78 -7.56 -4.88
C THR A 1110 49.89 -8.13 -3.78
N GLN A 1111 50.09 -7.76 -2.52
CA GLN A 1111 49.24 -8.23 -1.42
C GLN A 1111 47.82 -7.67 -1.52
N LEU A 1112 47.65 -6.37 -1.80
CA LEU A 1112 46.33 -5.78 -1.96
C LEU A 1112 45.53 -6.44 -3.09
N SER A 1113 46.18 -6.83 -4.19
CA SER A 1113 45.50 -7.56 -5.28
C SER A 1113 44.86 -8.88 -4.82
N MET A 1114 45.51 -9.59 -3.88
CA MET A 1114 44.98 -10.83 -3.31
C MET A 1114 43.78 -10.57 -2.41
N LEU A 1115 43.82 -9.53 -1.57
CA LEU A 1115 42.69 -9.15 -0.73
C LEU A 1115 41.46 -8.75 -1.57
N LEU A 1116 41.67 -8.00 -2.65
CA LEU A 1116 40.59 -7.61 -3.57
C LEU A 1116 39.98 -8.84 -4.25
N ALA A 1117 40.83 -9.75 -4.72
CA ALA A 1117 40.40 -10.97 -5.39
C ALA A 1117 39.61 -11.90 -4.48
N ASP A 1118 40.17 -12.18 -3.29
CA ASP A 1118 39.56 -13.03 -2.29
C ASP A 1118 38.21 -12.47 -1.81
N THR A 1119 38.16 -11.16 -1.57
CA THR A 1119 36.93 -10.49 -1.13
C THR A 1119 35.84 -10.59 -2.19
N LEU A 1120 36.16 -10.29 -3.45
CA LEU A 1120 35.22 -10.35 -4.55
C LEU A 1120 34.71 -11.78 -4.75
N VAL A 1121 35.62 -12.75 -4.91
CA VAL A 1121 35.25 -14.15 -5.16
C VAL A 1121 34.43 -14.72 -4.00
N PHE A 1122 34.85 -14.48 -2.76
CA PHE A 1122 34.14 -15.01 -1.60
C PHE A 1122 32.73 -14.43 -1.48
N LYS A 1123 32.55 -13.12 -1.68
CA LYS A 1123 31.22 -12.48 -1.67
C LYS A 1123 30.32 -13.03 -2.77
N ILE A 1124 30.84 -13.21 -3.99
CA ILE A 1124 30.07 -13.84 -5.08
C ILE A 1124 29.69 -15.28 -4.74
N LEU A 1125 30.61 -16.06 -4.15
CA LEU A 1125 30.30 -17.43 -3.70
C LEU A 1125 29.20 -17.43 -2.61
N GLN A 1126 29.21 -16.47 -1.68
CA GLN A 1126 28.18 -16.34 -0.66
C GLN A 1126 26.80 -16.02 -1.28
N GLU A 1127 26.74 -15.13 -2.27
CA GLU A 1127 25.50 -14.77 -2.97
C GLU A 1127 24.88 -15.95 -3.71
N ILE A 1128 25.69 -16.82 -4.31
CA ILE A 1128 25.21 -18.05 -4.96
C ILE A 1128 24.85 -19.16 -3.95
N GLY A 1129 24.96 -18.88 -2.65
CA GLY A 1129 24.46 -19.73 -1.57
C GLY A 1129 25.54 -20.54 -0.83
N LEU A 1130 26.83 -20.28 -1.07
CA LEU A 1130 27.90 -20.90 -0.29
C LEU A 1130 27.88 -20.34 1.13
N ARG A 1131 27.84 -21.25 2.11
CA ARG A 1131 27.99 -20.92 3.52
C ARG A 1131 29.24 -21.63 4.02
N ALA A 1132 30.21 -20.86 4.49
CA ALA A 1132 31.41 -21.40 5.13
C ALA A 1132 31.10 -21.74 6.60
N ASP A 1133 31.55 -22.89 7.06
CA ASP A 1133 31.52 -23.28 8.48
C ASP A 1133 32.87 -23.07 9.16
N ARG A 1134 33.95 -23.02 8.35
CA ARG A 1134 35.32 -22.72 8.78
C ARG A 1134 35.96 -21.78 7.75
N LEU A 1135 36.72 -20.82 8.26
CA LEU A 1135 37.51 -19.88 7.46
C LEU A 1135 38.96 -20.00 7.95
N THR A 1136 39.91 -20.03 7.04
CA THR A 1136 41.35 -19.97 7.35
C THR A 1136 42.08 -19.34 6.19
N GLY A 1137 43.22 -18.71 6.45
CA GLY A 1137 44.02 -18.07 5.42
C GLY A 1137 45.48 -18.51 5.50
N HIS A 1138 46.17 -18.47 4.38
CA HIS A 1138 47.59 -18.78 4.31
C HIS A 1138 48.43 -17.50 4.41
N SER A 1139 49.15 -17.31 5.51
CA SER A 1139 49.98 -16.12 5.77
C SER A 1139 49.20 -14.81 5.52
N TYR A 1140 49.44 -14.14 4.40
CA TYR A 1140 48.68 -12.93 4.03
C TYR A 1140 47.17 -13.18 3.87
N GLY A 1141 46.77 -14.36 3.37
CA GLY A 1141 45.36 -14.72 3.18
C GLY A 1141 44.56 -14.73 4.49
N GLU A 1142 45.20 -14.71 5.66
CA GLU A 1142 44.49 -14.52 6.94
C GLU A 1142 43.77 -13.17 7.00
N PHE A 1143 44.24 -12.15 6.29
CA PHE A 1143 43.61 -10.82 6.28
C PHE A 1143 42.28 -10.90 5.51
N SER A 1144 42.27 -11.60 4.38
CA SER A 1144 41.05 -11.94 3.65
C SER A 1144 40.11 -12.82 4.49
N ALA A 1145 40.66 -13.79 5.24
CA ALA A 1145 39.86 -14.66 6.10
C ALA A 1145 39.23 -13.91 7.29
N LEU A 1146 39.96 -12.98 7.91
CA LEU A 1146 39.47 -12.10 8.97
C LEU A 1146 38.41 -11.14 8.44
N HIS A 1147 38.59 -10.62 7.22
CA HIS A 1147 37.56 -9.82 6.56
C HIS A 1147 36.30 -10.65 6.25
N ALA A 1148 36.47 -11.85 5.71
CA ALA A 1148 35.39 -12.80 5.43
C ALA A 1148 34.65 -13.28 6.70
N ALA A 1149 35.32 -13.27 7.84
CA ALA A 1149 34.76 -13.58 9.16
C ALA A 1149 34.09 -12.38 9.84
N ASP A 1150 34.01 -11.23 9.16
CA ASP A 1150 33.56 -9.93 9.68
C ASP A 1150 34.37 -9.42 10.90
N ALA A 1151 35.55 -10.00 11.16
CA ALA A 1151 36.46 -9.53 12.20
C ALA A 1151 37.17 -8.24 11.75
N PHE A 1152 37.50 -8.13 10.45
CA PHE A 1152 38.01 -6.91 9.83
C PHE A 1152 36.97 -6.30 8.89
N GLN A 1153 36.75 -5.00 8.99
CA GLN A 1153 36.15 -4.24 7.90
C GLN A 1153 37.14 -4.18 6.72
N PHE A 1154 36.65 -3.96 5.50
CA PHE A 1154 37.51 -3.97 4.31
C PHE A 1154 38.64 -2.93 4.42
N GLU A 1155 38.33 -1.72 4.88
CA GLU A 1155 39.30 -0.64 5.10
C GLU A 1155 40.35 -1.02 6.16
N ASN A 1156 39.96 -1.76 7.21
CA ASN A 1156 40.89 -2.25 8.22
C ASN A 1156 41.85 -3.28 7.63
N ALA A 1157 41.37 -4.17 6.76
CA ALA A 1157 42.21 -5.14 6.07
C ALA A 1157 43.18 -4.46 5.10
N VAL A 1158 42.75 -3.41 4.39
CA VAL A 1158 43.62 -2.58 3.53
C VAL A 1158 44.67 -1.84 4.35
N GLN A 1159 44.29 -1.20 5.47
CA GLN A 1159 45.25 -0.52 6.36
C GLN A 1159 46.26 -1.51 6.97
N ALA A 1160 45.80 -2.67 7.46
CA ALA A 1160 46.68 -3.68 8.00
C ALA A 1160 47.64 -4.22 6.92
N THR A 1161 47.17 -4.36 5.68
CA THR A 1161 48.02 -4.70 4.52
C THR A 1161 49.10 -3.65 4.31
N LEU A 1162 48.74 -2.36 4.35
CA LEU A 1162 49.69 -1.26 4.18
C LEU A 1162 50.76 -1.28 5.26
N PHE A 1163 50.39 -1.41 6.54
CA PHE A 1163 51.34 -1.48 7.64
C PHE A 1163 52.27 -2.68 7.51
N ARG A 1164 51.73 -3.87 7.20
CA ARG A 1164 52.55 -5.07 6.94
C ARG A 1164 53.56 -4.85 5.83
N CYS A 1165 53.13 -4.26 4.71
CA CYS A 1165 54.00 -4.03 3.56
C CYS A 1165 55.09 -3.00 3.86
N ARG A 1166 54.77 -1.92 4.57
CA ARG A 1166 55.78 -0.96 5.04
C ARG A 1166 56.81 -1.61 5.95
N SER A 1167 56.40 -2.46 6.90
CA SER A 1167 57.34 -3.21 7.74
C SER A 1167 58.27 -4.12 6.93
N ILE A 1168 57.82 -4.67 5.81
CA ILE A 1168 58.65 -5.49 4.91
C ILE A 1168 59.64 -4.59 4.15
N GLU A 1169 59.20 -3.43 3.66
CA GLU A 1169 60.02 -2.49 2.89
C GLU A 1169 61.05 -1.74 3.76
N GLU A 1170 60.71 -1.44 5.02
CA GLU A 1170 61.57 -0.76 6.00
C GLU A 1170 62.51 -1.71 6.74
N ALA A 1171 62.43 -3.03 6.49
CA ALA A 1171 63.26 -4.01 7.16
C ALA A 1171 64.75 -3.77 6.86
N PRO A 1172 65.63 -3.69 7.89
CA PRO A 1172 67.05 -3.38 7.71
C PRO A 1172 67.86 -4.52 7.11
N ILE A 1173 67.23 -5.67 6.86
CA ILE A 1173 67.86 -6.92 6.39
C ILE A 1173 67.19 -7.32 5.08
N GLU A 1174 67.99 -7.59 4.05
CA GLU A 1174 67.51 -8.10 2.77
C GLU A 1174 67.19 -9.60 2.90
N GLY A 1175 65.92 -9.91 3.22
CA GLY A 1175 65.44 -11.27 3.48
C GLY A 1175 64.71 -11.91 2.30
N GLY A 1176 64.58 -13.24 2.34
CA GLY A 1176 63.88 -14.03 1.33
C GLY A 1176 63.08 -15.19 1.90
N LEU A 1177 62.41 -15.94 1.04
CA LEU A 1177 61.73 -17.20 1.36
C LEU A 1177 62.12 -18.27 0.34
N VAL A 1178 62.35 -19.51 0.80
CA VAL A 1178 62.62 -20.67 -0.07
C VAL A 1178 61.70 -21.82 0.32
N SER A 1179 61.12 -22.49 -0.68
CA SER A 1179 60.35 -23.72 -0.48
C SER A 1179 61.26 -24.95 -0.58
N CYS A 1180 61.20 -25.81 0.42
CA CYS A 1180 61.95 -27.06 0.51
C CYS A 1180 61.01 -28.25 0.35
N ALA A 1181 61.38 -29.22 -0.49
CA ALA A 1181 60.66 -30.48 -0.65
C ALA A 1181 61.01 -31.49 0.47
N ALA A 1182 60.86 -31.06 1.72
CA ALA A 1182 61.10 -31.85 2.93
C ALA A 1182 60.11 -31.43 4.03
N GLY A 1183 59.88 -32.33 5.00
CA GLY A 1183 59.01 -32.06 6.16
C GLY A 1183 59.70 -31.21 7.24
N GLU A 1184 58.89 -30.67 8.16
CA GLU A 1184 59.31 -29.70 9.19
C GLU A 1184 60.50 -30.18 10.02
N ASP A 1185 60.50 -31.42 10.51
CA ASP A 1185 61.56 -31.94 11.38
C ASP A 1185 62.95 -31.87 10.72
N VAL A 1186 63.02 -32.20 9.43
CA VAL A 1186 64.26 -32.19 8.65
C VAL A 1186 64.72 -30.75 8.42
N VAL A 1187 63.78 -29.87 8.08
CA VAL A 1187 64.06 -28.48 7.76
C VAL A 1187 64.44 -27.69 9.02
N ALA A 1188 63.74 -27.91 10.14
CA ALA A 1188 64.04 -27.28 11.43
C ALA A 1188 65.43 -27.68 11.95
N ALA A 1189 65.82 -28.95 11.81
CA ALA A 1189 67.16 -29.42 12.14
C ALA A 1189 68.24 -28.75 11.28
N ALA A 1190 67.97 -28.54 9.98
CA ALA A 1190 68.87 -27.82 9.10
C ALA A 1190 68.98 -26.32 9.49
N CYS A 1191 67.87 -25.66 9.82
CA CYS A 1191 67.86 -24.25 10.26
C CYS A 1191 68.65 -24.02 11.55
N ALA A 1192 68.68 -24.99 12.47
CA ALA A 1192 69.41 -24.87 13.74
C ALA A 1192 70.92 -24.60 13.56
N SER A 1193 71.49 -24.92 12.39
CA SER A 1193 72.91 -24.71 12.08
C SER A 1193 73.27 -23.25 11.72
N PHE A 1194 72.29 -22.34 11.70
CA PHE A 1194 72.43 -20.98 11.18
C PHE A 1194 72.11 -19.87 12.20
N SER A 1195 72.16 -20.15 13.50
CA SER A 1195 72.14 -19.13 14.58
C SER A 1195 71.06 -18.04 14.43
N GLU A 1196 69.81 -18.45 14.17
CA GLU A 1196 68.63 -17.58 13.96
C GLU A 1196 68.62 -16.75 12.66
N GLU A 1197 69.64 -16.86 11.80
CA GLU A 1197 69.69 -16.17 10.50
C GLU A 1197 68.72 -16.78 9.46
N VAL A 1198 68.31 -18.04 9.66
CA VAL A 1198 67.22 -18.70 8.92
C VAL A 1198 66.30 -19.44 9.88
N PHE A 1199 65.01 -19.50 9.54
CA PHE A 1199 63.95 -20.07 10.37
C PHE A 1199 62.86 -20.72 9.51
N VAL A 1200 62.12 -21.66 10.10
CA VAL A 1200 60.93 -22.23 9.46
C VAL A 1200 59.83 -21.16 9.42
N ALA A 1201 59.44 -20.77 8.21
CA ALA A 1201 58.43 -19.73 7.99
C ALA A 1201 57.01 -20.32 7.85
N ASN A 1202 56.87 -21.50 7.22
CA ASN A 1202 55.58 -22.18 7.13
C ASN A 1202 55.71 -23.68 6.80
N CYS A 1203 54.76 -24.50 7.24
CA CYS A 1203 54.66 -25.92 6.87
C CYS A 1203 53.41 -26.14 6.00
N ASN A 1204 53.58 -26.26 4.69
CA ASN A 1204 52.47 -26.38 3.74
C ASN A 1204 51.93 -27.82 3.65
N SER A 1205 52.80 -28.81 3.80
CA SER A 1205 52.44 -30.23 3.84
C SER A 1205 53.51 -31.03 4.58
N PRO A 1206 53.27 -32.31 4.92
CA PRO A 1206 54.29 -33.15 5.54
C PRO A 1206 55.55 -33.37 4.69
N GLN A 1207 55.54 -32.95 3.41
CA GLN A 1207 56.67 -33.05 2.48
C GLN A 1207 57.10 -31.68 1.93
N GLN A 1208 56.54 -30.57 2.42
CA GLN A 1208 56.84 -29.24 1.89
C GLN A 1208 56.80 -28.18 3.00
N THR A 1209 57.97 -27.60 3.27
CA THR A 1209 58.19 -26.56 4.29
C THR A 1209 58.87 -25.35 3.65
N VAL A 1210 58.50 -24.16 4.09
CA VAL A 1210 59.06 -22.88 3.65
C VAL A 1210 60.00 -22.34 4.72
N VAL A 1211 61.18 -21.91 4.30
CA VAL A 1211 62.23 -21.33 5.15
C VAL A 1211 62.39 -19.85 4.82
N GLY A 1212 62.48 -19.01 5.85
CA GLY A 1212 62.76 -17.58 5.73
C GLY A 1212 64.06 -17.19 6.42
N GLY A 1213 64.66 -16.07 6.03
CA GLY A 1213 65.93 -15.62 6.59
C GLY A 1213 66.61 -14.54 5.74
N GLU A 1214 67.82 -14.13 6.12
CA GLU A 1214 68.64 -13.20 5.33
C GLU A 1214 69.07 -13.89 4.01
N ASN A 1215 69.03 -13.17 2.88
CA ASN A 1215 69.35 -13.73 1.57
C ASN A 1215 70.73 -14.41 1.51
N ARG A 1216 71.73 -13.87 2.21
CA ARG A 1216 73.07 -14.46 2.29
C ARG A 1216 73.04 -15.83 2.97
N SER A 1217 72.31 -15.95 4.06
CA SER A 1217 72.22 -17.16 4.87
C SER A 1217 71.27 -18.18 4.24
N LEU A 1218 70.18 -17.72 3.61
CA LEU A 1218 69.31 -18.55 2.77
C LEU A 1218 70.05 -19.18 1.60
N ARG A 1219 70.93 -18.45 0.90
CA ARG A 1219 71.76 -19.02 -0.18
C ARG A 1219 72.77 -20.06 0.31
N ARG A 1220 73.14 -20.04 1.59
CA ARG A 1220 73.99 -21.07 2.21
C ARG A 1220 73.17 -22.24 2.74
N PHE A 1221 71.91 -22.00 3.06
CA PHE A 1221 70.95 -22.99 3.53
C PHE A 1221 70.43 -23.87 2.38
N VAL A 1222 70.09 -23.26 1.24
CA VAL A 1222 69.78 -23.95 -0.03
C VAL A 1222 71.02 -24.63 -0.59
#